data_AF-A0A6P0MFZ6-F1
#
_entry.id   AF-A0A6P0MFZ6-F1
#
_cell.length_a   1.000
_cell.length_b   1.000
_cell.length_c   1.000
_cell.angle_alpha   90.00
_cell.angle_beta   90.00
_cell.angle_gamma   90.00
#
_symmetry.space_group_name_H-M   'P 1'
#
loop_
_entity.id
_entity.type
_entity.pdbx_description
1 polymer ?
#
loop_
_entity_poly.entity_id
_entity_poly.type
_entity_poly.pdbx_seq_one_letter_code
_entity_poly.pdbx_strand_id
1 'polypeptide(L)'
;MKTPQDSVTSLRPSKKKQLAAKPLQKRRIRSKKQPKVKTIKGRLSVTLGVIAASIATGGLIVGGIWLGILTIIDPNAVVWLNQFLPEWTRIPVTYASPPQTLATIEDEIRGRGLIPGEPLYLNSEEAFLLPVLSSVPICYTNCREIVQLRVYELAESNHDNKVYWLVTELPINAPEDDFVLSSQTGDNADVTRSLPLKTISRFEENVPAEGLWFKLSGQMVSNSSPLSYGQVIHYNPDRQHLSVMLQWQSPNELQPYWQQVTGSSTPEFVVDQTVGLEPQLKVYQLKPRQFVPNPIALEEVSLNTPALESQAYRDALLLARHGLWSPAWQLLKSLKQENWSPAVQAQMDVIQLHAQVTQAQSKKIWASPSSSILAHFIDGRWGDALVVFQNTPIGTQLHEIGELLKTDSGRLWERLEAALKVNPNDQNIKAWGALMVAAKQDSPKAIAWLQKQQLSPSADNSKIYQLLELLDIALAKESSIASHVSKIIGNSQQVKNVNLVDWLQPTHQTIPLQVEPEQVWYEVQVAAFHDGKRWQYAPFSNLRLPTVARGKQLWRYLGLDTDSRIQITVWTQEGSQESQIASVKAASFREGMIHLLAAGEALPAAGKTQPSRLLAHTEAALRWRDPNSTSLWELNQRQPQWISAIIPVLRRELVNSGREAIIPVSEESEENSNLQGILEDLANWSVRPIDLTGNNQPEAVLTIYEDRKPRTLIFADTGELLYSEFSQDASTSLTAIADLGDGKPPALLINDLSTYSLKRWSVDGQRFE
;
A
#
# COMPACT_ATOMS: atom_id res chain seq x y z
N MET A 1 26.45 -35.26 16.42
CA MET A 1 25.87 -36.44 15.74
C MET A 1 25.87 -36.13 14.24
N LYS A 2 26.94 -36.46 13.49
CA LYS A 2 27.18 -37.70 12.73
C LYS A 2 26.04 -38.08 11.76
N THR A 3 26.24 -37.70 10.50
CA THR A 3 25.80 -38.36 9.24
C THR A 3 26.45 -39.74 9.10
N PRO A 4 25.99 -40.63 8.18
CA PRO A 4 26.33 -40.63 6.74
C PRO A 4 25.10 -40.97 5.84
N GLN A 5 24.91 -40.56 4.57
CA GLN A 5 25.69 -40.52 3.32
C GLN A 5 26.09 -41.88 2.72
N ASP A 6 25.51 -42.20 1.55
CA ASP A 6 26.16 -42.71 0.31
C ASP A 6 25.09 -42.96 -0.78
N SER A 7 25.09 -42.49 -2.04
CA SER A 7 26.09 -42.11 -3.08
C SER A 7 26.10 -43.14 -4.26
N VAL A 8 25.61 -42.75 -5.46
CA VAL A 8 26.37 -42.51 -6.74
C VAL A 8 26.24 -43.71 -7.73
N THR A 9 25.91 -43.58 -9.03
CA THR A 9 26.76 -43.23 -10.21
C THR A 9 25.88 -43.34 -11.51
N SER A 10 25.68 -42.35 -12.39
CA SER A 10 26.48 -41.78 -13.50
C SER A 10 26.67 -42.65 -14.79
N LEU A 11 26.25 -42.15 -15.98
CA LEU A 11 27.01 -42.00 -17.26
C LEU A 11 26.12 -41.85 -18.53
N ARG A 12 26.43 -40.84 -19.36
CA ARG A 12 26.05 -40.57 -20.79
C ARG A 12 26.85 -41.51 -21.76
N PRO A 13 26.87 -41.43 -23.13
CA PRO A 13 26.09 -40.69 -24.19
C PRO A 13 25.71 -41.53 -25.47
N SER A 14 25.05 -40.88 -26.45
CA SER A 14 25.23 -41.00 -27.93
C SER A 14 24.91 -42.31 -28.70
N LYS A 15 23.98 -42.25 -29.68
CA LYS A 15 24.31 -42.45 -31.12
C LYS A 15 23.12 -42.20 -32.09
N LYS A 16 23.42 -41.42 -33.13
CA LYS A 16 22.72 -41.32 -34.43
C LYS A 16 22.56 -42.69 -35.09
N LYS A 17 21.45 -42.92 -35.80
CA LYS A 17 21.43 -43.62 -37.10
C LYS A 17 20.26 -43.15 -37.96
N GLN A 18 20.60 -42.48 -39.06
CA GLN A 18 19.77 -42.27 -40.25
C GLN A 18 19.80 -43.53 -41.14
N LEU A 19 18.67 -43.83 -41.80
CA LEU A 19 18.53 -44.44 -43.15
C LEU A 19 17.01 -44.42 -43.45
N ALA A 20 16.48 -43.48 -44.26
CA ALA A 20 16.28 -43.57 -45.72
C ALA A 20 15.50 -44.83 -46.17
N ALA A 21 14.52 -44.87 -47.08
CA ALA A 21 13.70 -43.89 -47.81
C ALA A 21 12.64 -44.68 -48.65
N LYS A 22 11.45 -44.09 -48.86
CA LYS A 22 10.49 -44.26 -50.01
C LYS A 22 9.64 -45.56 -50.16
N PRO A 23 8.53 -45.54 -50.94
CA PRO A 23 7.53 -44.47 -51.14
C PRO A 23 6.04 -44.94 -51.25
N LEU A 24 5.13 -43.96 -51.10
CA LEU A 24 3.84 -43.71 -51.79
C LEU A 24 3.06 -44.85 -52.45
N GLN A 25 1.81 -45.06 -52.00
CA GLN A 25 0.68 -45.31 -52.90
C GLN A 25 -0.58 -44.51 -52.48
N LYS A 26 -0.90 -43.50 -53.30
CA LYS A 26 -2.22 -42.87 -53.39
C LYS A 26 -3.20 -43.85 -54.04
N ARG A 27 -4.39 -44.00 -53.48
CA ARG A 27 -5.55 -44.50 -54.23
C ARG A 27 -6.79 -43.64 -53.98
N ARG A 28 -7.06 -42.77 -54.97
CA ARG A 28 -8.38 -42.19 -55.26
C ARG A 28 -9.37 -43.31 -55.57
N ILE A 29 -10.59 -43.25 -55.04
CA ILE A 29 -11.85 -43.63 -55.71
C ILE A 29 -12.95 -42.76 -55.06
N ARG A 30 -13.49 -41.72 -55.69
CA ARG A 30 -14.55 -41.66 -56.73
C ARG A 30 -15.97 -41.92 -56.20
N SER A 31 -16.71 -40.81 -56.15
CA SER A 31 -18.17 -40.66 -56.11
C SER A 31 -18.95 -41.61 -57.05
N LYS A 32 -20.06 -42.15 -56.54
CA LYS A 32 -21.21 -42.71 -57.29
C LYS A 32 -22.48 -42.30 -56.53
N LYS A 33 -23.27 -41.35 -57.03
CA LYS A 33 -24.37 -41.48 -58.01
C LYS A 33 -25.51 -42.42 -57.58
N GLN A 34 -26.67 -41.79 -57.37
CA GLN A 34 -28.00 -42.35 -57.15
C GLN A 34 -28.41 -43.35 -58.23
N PRO A 35 -29.25 -44.36 -57.91
CA PRO A 35 -29.84 -45.23 -58.90
C PRO A 35 -31.13 -44.63 -59.48
N LYS A 36 -31.16 -44.58 -60.82
CA LYS A 36 -32.37 -44.39 -61.63
C LYS A 36 -33.18 -45.69 -61.64
N VAL A 37 -34.47 -45.60 -61.32
CA VAL A 37 -35.44 -46.69 -61.48
C VAL A 37 -35.77 -46.83 -62.97
N LYS A 38 -35.66 -48.07 -63.49
CA LYS A 38 -36.02 -48.44 -64.85
C LYS A 38 -37.49 -48.84 -64.92
N THR A 39 -38.15 -48.34 -65.95
CA THR A 39 -39.44 -48.73 -66.50
C THR A 39 -39.39 -50.16 -67.05
N ILE A 40 -40.39 -50.98 -66.72
CA ILE A 40 -40.76 -52.20 -67.45
C ILE A 40 -42.28 -52.18 -67.68
N LYS A 41 -42.67 -52.19 -68.96
CA LYS A 41 -44.04 -52.44 -69.44
C LYS A 41 -44.15 -53.91 -69.83
N GLY A 42 -45.25 -54.57 -69.48
CA GLY A 42 -45.67 -55.87 -70.03
C GLY A 42 -46.87 -56.51 -69.33
N ARG A 43 -48.08 -56.29 -69.91
CA ARG A 43 -49.28 -57.17 -70.08
C ARG A 43 -49.38 -58.49 -69.27
N LEU A 44 -50.53 -59.05 -68.86
CA LEU A 44 -51.98 -58.78 -68.88
C LEU A 44 -52.59 -59.86 -67.94
N SER A 45 -53.47 -59.51 -67.01
CA SER A 45 -54.85 -60.01 -66.86
C SER A 45 -55.13 -61.09 -65.80
N VAL A 46 -56.27 -60.86 -65.12
CA VAL A 46 -57.12 -61.74 -64.29
C VAL A 46 -56.68 -61.99 -62.85
N THR A 47 -57.22 -61.18 -61.92
CA THR A 47 -58.20 -61.63 -60.91
C THR A 47 -58.79 -60.39 -60.22
N LEU A 48 -59.95 -59.92 -60.72
CA LEU A 48 -60.88 -59.10 -59.94
C LEU A 48 -61.49 -60.01 -58.87
N GLY A 49 -61.27 -59.69 -57.59
CA GLY A 49 -61.86 -60.46 -56.48
C GLY A 49 -61.29 -60.21 -55.09
N VAL A 50 -60.20 -59.45 -54.95
CA VAL A 50 -59.56 -59.22 -53.62
C VAL A 50 -59.25 -57.73 -53.32
N ILE A 51 -59.45 -56.80 -54.27
CA ILE A 51 -59.05 -55.38 -54.09
C ILE A 51 -60.09 -54.53 -53.33
N ALA A 52 -61.34 -55.00 -53.18
CA ALA A 52 -62.34 -54.29 -52.37
C ALA A 52 -62.15 -54.45 -50.85
N ALA A 53 -61.37 -55.44 -50.40
CA ALA A 53 -61.07 -55.65 -48.98
C ALA A 53 -59.74 -55.01 -48.53
N SER A 54 -58.87 -54.59 -49.45
CA SER A 54 -57.55 -54.01 -49.13
C SER A 54 -57.51 -52.48 -49.19
N ILE A 55 -58.52 -51.84 -49.79
CA ILE A 55 -58.64 -50.36 -49.82
C ILE A 55 -59.38 -49.84 -48.57
N ALA A 56 -60.13 -50.69 -47.86
CA ALA A 56 -60.72 -50.34 -46.56
C ALA A 56 -59.69 -50.34 -45.42
N THR A 57 -58.61 -51.13 -45.50
CA THR A 57 -57.56 -51.22 -44.47
C THR A 57 -56.37 -50.29 -44.71
N GLY A 58 -56.09 -49.90 -45.97
CA GLY A 58 -54.99 -48.98 -46.29
C GLY A 58 -55.25 -47.52 -45.90
N GLY A 59 -56.50 -47.05 -46.00
CA GLY A 59 -56.90 -45.70 -45.59
C GLY A 59 -56.88 -45.50 -44.07
N LEU A 60 -57.22 -46.54 -43.31
CA LEU A 60 -57.26 -46.49 -41.85
C LEU A 60 -55.87 -46.43 -41.19
N ILE A 61 -54.85 -47.05 -41.80
CA ILE A 61 -53.49 -47.06 -41.23
C ILE A 61 -52.78 -45.72 -41.46
N VAL A 62 -52.90 -45.12 -42.65
CA VAL A 62 -52.29 -43.80 -42.93
C VAL A 62 -53.05 -42.68 -42.20
N GLY A 63 -54.38 -42.76 -42.14
CA GLY A 63 -55.20 -41.84 -41.35
C GLY A 63 -54.96 -41.95 -39.85
N GLY A 64 -54.83 -43.17 -39.32
CA GLY A 64 -54.56 -43.43 -37.90
C GLY A 64 -53.17 -42.98 -37.45
N ILE A 65 -52.14 -43.12 -38.29
CA ILE A 65 -50.80 -42.59 -38.00
C ILE A 65 -50.80 -41.06 -38.04
N TRP A 66 -51.52 -40.43 -38.98
CA TRP A 66 -51.62 -38.97 -39.05
C TRP A 66 -52.44 -38.40 -37.87
N LEU A 67 -53.54 -39.03 -37.50
CA LEU A 67 -54.32 -38.72 -36.29
C LEU A 67 -53.50 -38.97 -35.01
N GLY A 68 -52.67 -40.02 -34.98
CA GLY A 68 -51.74 -40.28 -33.87
C GLY A 68 -50.67 -39.20 -33.72
N ILE A 69 -50.10 -38.72 -34.84
CA ILE A 69 -49.14 -37.61 -34.84
C ILE A 69 -49.83 -36.30 -34.42
N LEU A 70 -51.03 -36.03 -34.93
CA LEU A 70 -51.83 -34.86 -34.54
C LEU A 70 -52.18 -34.88 -33.04
N THR A 71 -52.59 -36.02 -32.47
CA THR A 71 -52.92 -36.14 -31.04
C THR A 71 -51.70 -36.05 -30.11
N ILE A 72 -50.50 -36.40 -30.59
CA ILE A 72 -49.24 -36.22 -29.83
C ILE A 72 -48.78 -34.76 -29.84
N ILE A 73 -49.04 -34.02 -30.93
CA ILE A 73 -48.60 -32.62 -31.10
C ILE A 73 -49.63 -31.63 -30.51
N ASP A 74 -50.92 -31.89 -30.71
CA ASP A 74 -52.04 -31.13 -30.14
C ASP A 74 -53.27 -32.07 -29.97
N PRO A 75 -53.53 -32.61 -28.76
CA PRO A 75 -54.66 -33.49 -28.51
C PRO A 75 -56.03 -32.83 -28.79
N ASN A 76 -56.10 -31.50 -28.84
CA ASN A 76 -57.34 -30.76 -29.09
C ASN A 76 -57.67 -30.60 -30.59
N ALA A 77 -56.71 -30.83 -31.49
CA ALA A 77 -56.92 -30.72 -32.95
C ALA A 77 -57.88 -31.78 -33.53
N VAL A 78 -58.22 -32.80 -32.74
CA VAL A 78 -59.06 -33.95 -33.15
C VAL A 78 -60.46 -33.88 -32.53
N VAL A 79 -60.77 -32.85 -31.75
CA VAL A 79 -62.06 -32.66 -31.05
C VAL A 79 -63.24 -32.55 -32.01
N TRP A 80 -63.02 -32.15 -33.28
CA TRP A 80 -64.06 -32.17 -34.31
C TRP A 80 -64.63 -33.57 -34.57
N LEU A 81 -63.93 -34.67 -34.22
CA LEU A 81 -64.49 -36.02 -34.31
C LEU A 81 -65.57 -36.30 -33.25
N ASN A 82 -65.64 -35.55 -32.15
CA ASN A 82 -66.66 -35.76 -31.10
C ASN A 82 -68.09 -35.53 -31.59
N GLN A 83 -68.29 -34.81 -32.70
CA GLN A 83 -69.60 -34.65 -33.33
C GLN A 83 -70.08 -35.92 -34.07
N PHE A 84 -69.18 -36.85 -34.38
CA PHE A 84 -69.45 -38.10 -35.10
C PHE A 84 -69.27 -39.36 -34.22
N LEU A 85 -68.90 -39.19 -32.94
CA LEU A 85 -68.63 -40.28 -32.00
C LEU A 85 -69.77 -40.43 -30.96
N PRO A 86 -70.20 -41.67 -30.65
CA PRO A 86 -71.10 -41.97 -29.53
C PRO A 86 -70.55 -41.45 -28.19
N GLU A 87 -71.45 -41.15 -27.23
CA GLU A 87 -71.07 -40.55 -25.93
C GLU A 87 -69.98 -41.34 -25.18
N TRP A 88 -69.99 -42.66 -25.28
CA TRP A 88 -69.04 -43.56 -24.62
C TRP A 88 -67.66 -43.64 -25.29
N THR A 89 -67.49 -43.06 -26.49
CA THR A 89 -66.20 -42.99 -27.23
C THR A 89 -65.69 -41.58 -27.45
N ARG A 90 -66.39 -40.56 -26.91
CA ARG A 90 -65.94 -39.17 -27.07
C ARG A 90 -64.55 -39.04 -26.46
N ILE A 91 -63.64 -38.47 -27.24
CA ILE A 91 -62.27 -38.19 -26.80
C ILE A 91 -62.41 -37.13 -25.69
N PRO A 92 -61.97 -37.42 -24.45
CA PRO A 92 -62.06 -36.46 -23.36
C PRO A 92 -61.23 -35.24 -23.74
N VAL A 93 -61.87 -34.08 -23.82
CA VAL A 93 -61.14 -32.83 -24.03
C VAL A 93 -60.42 -32.54 -22.72
N THR A 94 -59.14 -32.89 -22.64
CA THR A 94 -58.24 -32.32 -21.65
C THR A 94 -58.00 -30.86 -22.05
N TYR A 95 -58.99 -30.01 -21.80
CA TYR A 95 -58.66 -28.61 -21.56
C TYR A 95 -57.70 -28.61 -20.39
N ALA A 96 -56.47 -28.14 -20.61
CA ALA A 96 -55.72 -27.48 -19.57
C ALA A 96 -56.71 -26.55 -18.87
N SER A 97 -56.97 -26.78 -17.57
CA SER A 97 -57.98 -26.16 -16.69
C SER A 97 -59.12 -25.38 -17.37
N PRO A 98 -60.41 -25.71 -17.14
CA PRO A 98 -61.53 -25.00 -17.75
C PRO A 98 -61.38 -23.48 -17.55
N PRO A 99 -61.79 -22.64 -18.53
CA PRO A 99 -61.58 -21.21 -18.43
C PRO A 99 -62.26 -20.65 -17.17
N GLN A 100 -61.49 -19.92 -16.37
CA GLN A 100 -61.90 -19.41 -15.07
C GLN A 100 -61.82 -17.88 -15.03
N THR A 101 -62.68 -17.26 -14.22
CA THR A 101 -62.51 -15.83 -13.91
C THR A 101 -61.30 -15.63 -13.00
N LEU A 102 -60.73 -14.42 -12.98
CA LEU A 102 -59.64 -14.09 -12.05
C LEU A 102 -60.01 -14.39 -10.59
N ALA A 103 -61.24 -14.06 -10.18
CA ALA A 103 -61.73 -14.36 -8.83
C ALA A 103 -61.73 -15.87 -8.53
N THR A 104 -62.16 -16.69 -9.48
CA THR A 104 -62.13 -18.16 -9.35
C THR A 104 -60.71 -18.71 -9.27
N ILE A 105 -59.78 -18.16 -10.06
CA ILE A 105 -58.36 -18.52 -10.02
C ILE A 105 -57.76 -18.21 -8.65
N GLU A 106 -58.04 -17.01 -8.12
CA GLU A 106 -57.57 -16.61 -6.79
C GLU A 106 -58.16 -17.47 -5.68
N ASP A 107 -59.46 -17.80 -5.75
CA ASP A 107 -60.14 -18.70 -4.81
C ASP A 107 -59.51 -20.11 -4.84
N GLU A 108 -59.17 -20.63 -6.03
CA GLU A 108 -58.48 -21.91 -6.19
C GLU A 108 -57.12 -21.91 -5.50
N ILE A 109 -56.34 -20.83 -5.68
CA ILE A 109 -55.02 -20.67 -5.04
C ILE A 109 -55.18 -20.61 -3.52
N ARG A 110 -56.13 -19.81 -3.02
CA ARG A 110 -56.43 -19.69 -1.59
C ARG A 110 -56.90 -21.01 -0.98
N GLY A 111 -57.68 -21.80 -1.71
CA GLY A 111 -58.13 -23.14 -1.31
C GLY A 111 -57.00 -24.15 -1.09
N ARG A 112 -55.81 -23.93 -1.68
CA ARG A 112 -54.61 -24.75 -1.49
C ARG A 112 -53.70 -24.25 -0.35
N GLY A 113 -54.13 -23.23 0.41
CA GLY A 113 -53.31 -22.61 1.46
C GLY A 113 -52.21 -21.69 0.93
N LEU A 114 -52.26 -21.33 -0.35
CA LEU A 114 -51.35 -20.37 -1.00
C LEU A 114 -52.02 -19.00 -1.11
N ILE A 115 -51.23 -17.97 -1.38
CA ILE A 115 -51.70 -16.58 -1.49
C ILE A 115 -51.52 -16.12 -2.94
N PRO A 116 -52.59 -15.74 -3.65
CA PRO A 116 -52.44 -15.11 -4.97
C PRO A 116 -51.82 -13.73 -4.82
N GLY A 117 -50.82 -13.41 -5.63
CA GLY A 117 -50.23 -12.08 -5.71
C GLY A 117 -50.92 -11.20 -6.74
N GLU A 118 -50.34 -10.03 -7.00
CA GLU A 118 -50.88 -9.08 -7.98
C GLU A 118 -50.58 -9.52 -9.42
N PRO A 119 -51.58 -9.50 -10.34
CA PRO A 119 -51.39 -9.89 -11.72
C PRO A 119 -50.53 -8.86 -12.48
N LEU A 120 -49.51 -9.35 -13.19
CA LEU A 120 -48.66 -8.59 -14.10
C LEU A 120 -49.12 -8.79 -15.54
N TYR A 121 -49.83 -7.81 -16.10
CA TYR A 121 -50.33 -7.89 -17.47
C TYR A 121 -49.19 -7.93 -18.51
N LEU A 122 -49.27 -8.92 -19.41
CA LEU A 122 -48.26 -9.19 -20.42
C LEU A 122 -48.44 -8.29 -21.64
N ASN A 123 -49.68 -8.24 -22.16
CA ASN A 123 -50.16 -7.42 -23.26
C ASN A 123 -51.63 -7.11 -23.01
N SER A 124 -52.03 -5.81 -22.98
CA SER A 124 -53.40 -5.38 -22.64
C SER A 124 -53.99 -6.21 -21.45
N GLU A 125 -55.31 -6.30 -21.27
CA GLU A 125 -55.89 -7.21 -20.26
C GLU A 125 -56.13 -8.63 -20.82
N GLU A 126 -55.43 -8.98 -21.90
CA GLU A 126 -55.60 -10.22 -22.67
C GLU A 126 -54.73 -11.36 -22.12
N ALA A 127 -53.60 -11.06 -21.50
CA ALA A 127 -52.78 -12.06 -20.81
C ALA A 127 -52.10 -11.46 -19.58
N PHE A 128 -51.94 -12.26 -18.52
CA PHE A 128 -51.26 -11.84 -17.30
C PHE A 128 -50.45 -12.97 -16.68
N LEU A 129 -49.39 -12.59 -15.98
CA LEU A 129 -48.61 -13.45 -15.12
C LEU A 129 -49.02 -13.23 -13.67
N LEU A 130 -49.39 -14.33 -12.99
CA LEU A 130 -49.82 -14.33 -11.60
C LEU A 130 -48.75 -15.00 -10.71
N PRO A 131 -48.11 -14.24 -9.81
CA PRO A 131 -47.25 -14.83 -8.80
C PRO A 131 -48.09 -15.50 -7.71
N VAL A 132 -47.69 -16.70 -7.30
CA VAL A 132 -48.30 -17.46 -6.21
C VAL A 132 -47.33 -17.51 -5.04
N LEU A 133 -47.80 -17.09 -3.87
CA LEU A 133 -46.98 -16.93 -2.67
C LEU A 133 -47.32 -17.98 -1.60
N SER A 134 -46.32 -18.33 -0.78
CA SER A 134 -46.48 -19.14 0.43
C SER A 134 -46.10 -18.33 1.67
N SER A 135 -46.64 -18.71 2.83
CA SER A 135 -46.26 -18.12 4.12
C SER A 135 -45.20 -18.97 4.82
N VAL A 136 -44.07 -18.36 5.20
CA VAL A 136 -43.00 -19.04 5.92
C VAL A 136 -43.33 -19.08 7.42
N PRO A 137 -43.38 -20.25 8.09
CA PRO A 137 -43.91 -20.39 9.46
C PRO A 137 -43.10 -19.70 10.58
N ILE A 138 -41.87 -19.27 10.32
CA ILE A 138 -40.95 -18.72 11.33
C ILE A 138 -40.32 -17.43 10.79
N CYS A 139 -41.11 -16.36 10.70
CA CYS A 139 -40.60 -15.06 10.25
C CYS A 139 -41.30 -13.90 10.97
N TYR A 140 -40.53 -12.86 11.30
CA TYR A 140 -40.99 -11.71 12.08
C TYR A 140 -41.48 -10.54 11.20
N THR A 141 -41.03 -10.43 9.94
CA THR A 141 -41.43 -9.36 8.99
C THR A 141 -41.43 -9.84 7.53
N ASN A 142 -42.52 -9.55 6.80
CA ASN A 142 -42.73 -9.86 5.37
C ASN A 142 -42.40 -11.31 4.97
N CYS A 143 -43.24 -12.23 5.46
CA CYS A 143 -43.02 -13.69 5.46
C CYS A 143 -43.64 -14.40 4.25
N ARG A 144 -43.83 -13.66 3.16
CA ARG A 144 -44.34 -14.20 1.90
C ARG A 144 -43.17 -14.43 0.96
N GLU A 145 -43.14 -15.60 0.36
CA GLU A 145 -42.19 -15.95 -0.69
C GLU A 145 -42.94 -16.41 -1.94
N ILE A 146 -42.41 -16.10 -3.11
CA ILE A 146 -42.95 -16.53 -4.40
C ILE A 146 -42.51 -17.98 -4.62
N VAL A 147 -43.47 -18.91 -4.68
CA VAL A 147 -43.22 -20.34 -4.86
C VAL A 147 -43.58 -20.84 -6.26
N GLN A 148 -44.40 -20.09 -7.00
CA GLN A 148 -44.83 -20.47 -8.34
C GLN A 148 -45.22 -19.21 -9.14
N LEU A 149 -45.00 -19.25 -10.46
CA LEU A 149 -45.54 -18.28 -11.41
C LEU A 149 -46.50 -18.99 -12.36
N ARG A 150 -47.63 -18.37 -12.68
CA ARG A 150 -48.61 -18.90 -13.63
C ARG A 150 -48.92 -17.86 -14.70
N VAL A 151 -49.01 -18.25 -15.97
CA VAL A 151 -49.47 -17.37 -17.04
C VAL A 151 -50.87 -17.76 -17.45
N TYR A 152 -51.73 -16.76 -17.57
CA TYR A 152 -53.10 -16.88 -18.00
C TYR A 152 -53.33 -16.03 -19.24
N GLU A 153 -54.14 -16.51 -20.17
CA GLU A 153 -54.49 -15.81 -21.41
C GLU A 153 -56.00 -15.91 -21.64
N LEU A 154 -56.55 -14.86 -22.25
CA LEU A 154 -57.98 -14.60 -22.35
C LEU A 154 -58.65 -15.61 -23.27
N ALA A 155 -59.62 -16.33 -22.72
CA ALA A 155 -60.44 -17.27 -23.46
C ALA A 155 -61.65 -16.64 -24.10
N GLU A 156 -62.40 -15.88 -23.30
CA GLU A 156 -63.62 -15.21 -23.74
C GLU A 156 -63.77 -13.92 -22.94
N SER A 157 -64.23 -12.87 -23.61
CA SER A 157 -64.54 -11.58 -22.98
C SER A 157 -65.98 -11.21 -23.32
N ASN A 158 -66.87 -11.33 -22.34
CA ASN A 158 -68.19 -10.69 -22.37
C ASN A 158 -68.12 -9.36 -21.61
N HIS A 159 -69.01 -8.41 -21.92
CA HIS A 159 -68.88 -6.98 -21.57
C HIS A 159 -68.46 -6.67 -20.11
N ASP A 160 -68.74 -7.56 -19.14
CA ASP A 160 -68.32 -7.42 -17.74
C ASP A 160 -67.51 -8.62 -17.18
N ASN A 161 -67.28 -9.69 -17.94
CA ASN A 161 -66.63 -10.91 -17.44
C ASN A 161 -65.60 -11.45 -18.44
N LYS A 162 -64.33 -11.46 -18.00
CA LYS A 162 -63.21 -12.08 -18.69
C LYS A 162 -62.88 -13.42 -18.04
N VAL A 163 -62.77 -14.45 -18.87
CA VAL A 163 -62.37 -15.79 -18.44
C VAL A 163 -61.06 -16.17 -19.12
N TYR A 164 -60.19 -16.87 -18.39
CA TYR A 164 -58.81 -17.12 -18.79
C TYR A 164 -58.47 -18.61 -18.71
N TRP A 165 -57.65 -19.10 -19.64
CA TRP A 165 -57.03 -20.43 -19.57
C TRP A 165 -55.64 -20.34 -18.93
N LEU A 166 -55.25 -21.36 -18.17
CA LEU A 166 -53.88 -21.51 -17.67
C LEU A 166 -52.99 -21.98 -18.84
N VAL A 167 -52.04 -21.13 -19.22
CA VAL A 167 -51.10 -21.37 -20.33
C VAL A 167 -49.90 -22.18 -19.86
N THR A 168 -49.27 -21.73 -18.77
CA THR A 168 -48.05 -22.35 -18.26
C THR A 168 -47.88 -22.06 -16.79
N GLU A 169 -47.19 -22.95 -16.09
CA GLU A 169 -46.81 -22.78 -14.69
C GLU A 169 -45.33 -23.09 -14.50
N LEU A 170 -44.67 -22.31 -13.65
CA LEU A 170 -43.26 -22.45 -13.32
C LEU A 170 -43.10 -22.49 -11.79
N PRO A 171 -42.73 -23.63 -11.19
CA PRO A 171 -42.34 -23.66 -9.79
C PRO A 171 -41.04 -22.85 -9.60
N ILE A 172 -40.98 -22.06 -8.52
CA ILE A 172 -39.84 -21.22 -8.17
C ILE A 172 -39.11 -21.86 -7.00
N ASN A 173 -37.88 -22.29 -7.25
CA ASN A 173 -36.98 -22.76 -6.21
C ASN A 173 -36.11 -21.58 -5.75
N ALA A 174 -36.16 -21.28 -4.45
CA ALA A 174 -35.36 -20.22 -3.85
C ALA A 174 -33.85 -20.54 -3.89
N PRO A 175 -32.97 -19.56 -4.21
CA PRO A 175 -31.52 -19.76 -4.20
C PRO A 175 -31.00 -20.22 -2.83
N GLU A 176 -29.92 -20.99 -2.84
CA GLU A 176 -29.21 -21.37 -1.61
C GLU A 176 -28.35 -20.20 -1.10
N ASP A 177 -28.19 -20.08 0.22
CA ASP A 177 -27.34 -19.06 0.84
C ASP A 177 -25.87 -19.19 0.47
N ASP A 178 -25.36 -20.40 0.27
CA ASP A 178 -24.00 -20.64 -0.23
C ASP A 178 -23.74 -19.97 -1.58
N PHE A 179 -24.71 -20.01 -2.51
CA PHE A 179 -24.59 -19.30 -3.80
C PHE A 179 -24.45 -17.79 -3.61
N VAL A 180 -25.12 -17.26 -2.59
CA VAL A 180 -25.18 -15.82 -2.30
C VAL A 180 -23.99 -15.33 -1.45
N LEU A 181 -23.40 -16.20 -0.65
CA LEU A 181 -22.28 -15.86 0.23
C LEU A 181 -20.91 -16.16 -0.41
N SER A 182 -20.85 -17.05 -1.42
CA SER A 182 -19.60 -17.40 -2.10
C SER A 182 -18.87 -16.22 -2.76
N SER A 183 -19.55 -15.10 -2.99
CA SER A 183 -18.93 -13.88 -3.54
C SER A 183 -18.27 -12.98 -2.50
N GLN A 184 -18.44 -13.25 -1.20
CA GLN A 184 -17.93 -12.39 -0.11
C GLN A 184 -16.82 -13.06 0.73
N THR A 185 -16.79 -14.38 0.85
CA THR A 185 -15.81 -15.11 1.66
C THR A 185 -15.56 -16.52 1.11
N GLY A 186 -14.29 -16.98 1.16
CA GLY A 186 -13.91 -18.36 0.85
C GLY A 186 -14.14 -19.34 2.00
N ASP A 187 -14.90 -18.96 3.03
CA ASP A 187 -15.26 -19.83 4.15
C ASP A 187 -16.58 -20.54 3.84
N ASN A 188 -16.52 -21.87 3.83
CA ASN A 188 -17.68 -22.74 3.68
C ASN A 188 -18.60 -22.54 4.90
N ALA A 189 -19.83 -22.09 4.68
CA ALA A 189 -20.85 -22.14 5.70
C ALA A 189 -21.39 -23.59 5.81
N ASP A 190 -21.41 -24.13 7.03
CA ASP A 190 -21.79 -25.53 7.31
C ASP A 190 -23.33 -25.78 7.28
N VAL A 191 -24.13 -24.77 6.89
CA VAL A 191 -25.61 -24.86 6.92
C VAL A 191 -26.20 -24.16 5.70
N THR A 192 -26.62 -24.95 4.71
CA THR A 192 -27.29 -24.46 3.48
C THR A 192 -28.74 -24.08 3.80
N ARG A 193 -29.08 -22.79 3.75
CA ARG A 193 -30.45 -22.27 3.91
C ARG A 193 -30.98 -21.72 2.59
N SER A 194 -32.24 -22.03 2.27
CA SER A 194 -32.90 -21.45 1.11
C SER A 194 -33.32 -20.01 1.38
N LEU A 195 -33.10 -19.11 0.41
CA LEU A 195 -33.28 -17.68 0.51
C LEU A 195 -34.54 -17.22 -0.26
N PRO A 196 -35.56 -16.68 0.43
CA PRO A 196 -36.87 -16.44 -0.17
C PRO A 196 -36.87 -15.30 -1.20
N LEU A 197 -37.43 -15.56 -2.38
CA LEU A 197 -37.70 -14.53 -3.41
C LEU A 197 -39.05 -13.88 -3.11
N LYS A 198 -39.09 -12.56 -2.98
CA LYS A 198 -40.27 -11.84 -2.46
C LYS A 198 -40.96 -10.94 -3.48
N THR A 199 -40.19 -10.39 -4.42
CA THR A 199 -40.69 -9.40 -5.38
C THR A 199 -40.49 -9.91 -6.81
N ILE A 200 -41.44 -9.58 -7.68
CA ILE A 200 -41.35 -9.80 -9.12
C ILE A 200 -41.64 -8.49 -9.85
N SER A 201 -40.86 -8.18 -10.88
CA SER A 201 -41.09 -7.03 -11.75
C SER A 201 -40.71 -7.35 -13.20
N ARG A 202 -41.33 -6.69 -14.17
CA ARG A 202 -40.96 -6.77 -15.59
C ARG A 202 -39.73 -5.90 -15.87
N PHE A 203 -38.88 -6.33 -16.81
CA PHE A 203 -37.87 -5.45 -17.41
C PHE A 203 -38.50 -4.63 -18.54
N GLU A 204 -38.29 -3.32 -18.54
CA GLU A 204 -38.88 -2.41 -19.55
C GLU A 204 -37.82 -1.75 -20.46
N GLU A 205 -36.64 -1.44 -19.91
CA GLU A 205 -35.61 -0.70 -20.63
C GLU A 205 -34.62 -1.62 -21.36
N ASN A 206 -34.32 -1.30 -22.62
CA ASN A 206 -33.32 -1.97 -23.47
C ASN A 206 -33.45 -3.51 -23.51
N VAL A 207 -34.66 -4.03 -23.40
CA VAL A 207 -34.91 -5.47 -23.37
C VAL A 207 -34.88 -6.04 -24.80
N PRO A 208 -34.34 -7.25 -25.01
CA PRO A 208 -34.45 -7.96 -26.29
C PRO A 208 -35.91 -8.11 -26.74
N ALA A 209 -36.15 -7.99 -28.04
CA ALA A 209 -37.49 -8.14 -28.62
C ALA A 209 -38.03 -9.59 -28.54
N GLU A 210 -37.15 -10.56 -28.29
CA GLU A 210 -37.50 -11.96 -28.13
C GLU A 210 -38.10 -12.19 -26.73
N GLY A 211 -39.44 -12.27 -26.69
CA GLY A 211 -40.22 -12.63 -25.50
C GLY A 211 -40.32 -11.55 -24.42
N LEU A 212 -40.78 -11.97 -23.24
CA LEU A 212 -40.99 -11.09 -22.07
C LEU A 212 -40.08 -11.51 -20.92
N TRP A 213 -39.48 -10.53 -20.26
CA TRP A 213 -38.43 -10.75 -19.27
C TRP A 213 -38.85 -10.20 -17.89
N PHE A 214 -38.67 -11.01 -16.86
CA PHE A 214 -39.01 -10.67 -15.48
C PHE A 214 -37.82 -10.89 -14.55
N LYS A 215 -37.79 -10.09 -13.50
CA LYS A 215 -36.84 -10.18 -12.41
C LYS A 215 -37.57 -10.61 -11.15
N LEU A 216 -37.13 -11.70 -10.55
CA LEU A 216 -37.49 -12.07 -9.19
C LEU A 216 -36.33 -11.68 -8.28
N SER A 217 -36.63 -11.06 -7.15
CA SER A 217 -35.60 -10.65 -6.19
C SER A 217 -35.97 -10.90 -4.73
N GLY A 218 -34.94 -11.15 -3.94
CA GLY A 218 -34.92 -11.10 -2.49
C GLY A 218 -33.78 -10.19 -2.02
N GLN A 219 -33.78 -9.86 -0.75
CA GLN A 219 -32.75 -9.06 -0.10
C GLN A 219 -32.32 -9.71 1.20
N MET A 220 -31.04 -9.58 1.53
CA MET A 220 -30.50 -9.96 2.83
C MET A 220 -29.44 -8.96 3.27
N VAL A 221 -29.12 -8.98 4.56
CA VAL A 221 -28.00 -8.22 5.12
C VAL A 221 -26.93 -9.22 5.52
N SER A 222 -25.74 -9.09 4.94
CA SER A 222 -24.55 -9.90 5.25
C SER A 222 -23.43 -8.98 5.69
N ASN A 223 -22.80 -9.25 6.84
CA ASN A 223 -21.67 -8.48 7.37
C ASN A 223 -21.88 -6.95 7.30
N SER A 224 -23.06 -6.48 7.73
CA SER A 224 -23.47 -5.05 7.72
C SER A 224 -23.60 -4.37 6.35
N SER A 225 -23.58 -5.13 5.25
CA SER A 225 -23.86 -4.63 3.90
C SER A 225 -25.12 -5.27 3.32
N PRO A 226 -26.00 -4.50 2.66
CA PRO A 226 -27.16 -5.06 1.99
C PRO A 226 -26.73 -5.78 0.70
N LEU A 227 -27.37 -6.92 0.45
CA LEU A 227 -27.16 -7.74 -0.73
C LEU A 227 -28.51 -8.10 -1.35
N SER A 228 -28.59 -7.93 -2.67
CA SER A 228 -29.73 -8.36 -3.48
C SER A 228 -29.39 -9.65 -4.22
N TYR A 229 -30.33 -10.57 -4.29
CA TYR A 229 -30.20 -11.81 -5.05
C TYR A 229 -31.51 -12.12 -5.77
N GLY A 230 -31.46 -12.99 -6.78
CA GLY A 230 -32.65 -13.25 -7.56
C GLY A 230 -32.52 -14.21 -8.72
N GLN A 231 -33.60 -14.26 -9.50
CA GLN A 231 -33.71 -15.03 -10.73
C GLN A 231 -34.20 -14.15 -11.87
N VAL A 232 -33.72 -14.43 -13.07
CA VAL A 232 -34.24 -13.88 -14.34
C VAL A 232 -35.16 -14.92 -14.94
N ILE A 233 -36.38 -14.50 -15.27
CA ILE A 233 -37.39 -15.36 -15.89
C ILE A 233 -37.68 -14.85 -17.28
N HIS A 234 -37.82 -15.77 -18.23
CA HIS A 234 -38.21 -15.47 -19.59
C HIS A 234 -39.52 -16.19 -19.93
N TYR A 235 -40.46 -15.46 -20.52
CA TYR A 235 -41.66 -15.99 -21.12
C TYR A 235 -41.55 -15.90 -22.64
N ASN A 236 -41.62 -17.05 -23.30
CA ASN A 236 -41.71 -17.12 -24.76
C ASN A 236 -43.21 -17.18 -25.15
N PRO A 237 -43.79 -16.11 -25.74
CA PRO A 237 -45.19 -16.11 -26.12
C PRO A 237 -45.50 -17.09 -27.27
N ASP A 238 -44.60 -17.25 -28.24
CA ASP A 238 -44.79 -18.16 -29.39
C ASP A 238 -44.85 -19.64 -28.99
N ARG A 239 -44.19 -19.97 -27.87
CA ARG A 239 -44.12 -21.33 -27.31
C ARG A 239 -44.92 -21.49 -26.02
N GLN A 240 -45.58 -20.43 -25.56
CA GLN A 240 -46.38 -20.42 -24.35
C GLN A 240 -45.63 -21.02 -23.13
N HIS A 241 -44.36 -20.68 -22.96
CA HIS A 241 -43.48 -21.35 -22.00
C HIS A 241 -42.71 -20.36 -21.12
N LEU A 242 -42.73 -20.60 -19.81
CA LEU A 242 -41.92 -19.89 -18.80
C LEU A 242 -40.65 -20.67 -18.47
N SER A 243 -39.52 -19.97 -18.32
CA SER A 243 -38.26 -20.59 -17.88
C SER A 243 -37.44 -19.67 -16.99
N VAL A 244 -36.73 -20.26 -16.02
CA VAL A 244 -35.63 -19.60 -15.31
C VAL A 244 -34.41 -19.55 -16.22
N MET A 245 -33.86 -18.35 -16.42
CA MET A 245 -32.73 -18.11 -17.33
C MET A 245 -31.40 -18.00 -16.62
N LEU A 246 -31.37 -17.32 -15.47
CA LEU A 246 -30.15 -17.06 -14.72
C LEU A 246 -30.47 -16.79 -13.25
N GLN A 247 -29.63 -17.26 -12.34
CA GLN A 247 -29.59 -16.79 -10.95
C GLN A 247 -28.54 -15.69 -10.83
N TRP A 248 -28.84 -14.65 -10.07
CA TRP A 248 -27.97 -13.48 -9.92
C TRP A 248 -27.87 -13.03 -8.47
N GLN A 249 -26.79 -12.31 -8.20
CA GLN A 249 -26.54 -11.63 -6.94
C GLN A 249 -25.78 -10.33 -7.20
N SER A 250 -26.03 -9.33 -6.38
CA SER A 250 -25.40 -8.02 -6.47
C SER A 250 -25.20 -7.40 -5.08
N PRO A 251 -23.95 -7.05 -4.73
CA PRO A 251 -23.65 -6.21 -3.57
C PRO A 251 -24.24 -4.80 -3.76
N ASN A 252 -24.63 -4.13 -2.66
CA ASN A 252 -25.10 -2.73 -2.64
C ASN A 252 -26.47 -2.48 -3.30
N GLU A 253 -27.35 -3.50 -3.30
CA GLU A 253 -28.73 -3.41 -3.78
C GLU A 253 -28.91 -3.10 -5.28
N LEU A 254 -27.81 -3.04 -6.05
CA LEU A 254 -27.87 -2.79 -7.48
C LEU A 254 -28.67 -3.89 -8.18
N GLN A 255 -29.54 -3.47 -9.08
CA GLN A 255 -30.40 -4.38 -9.81
C GLN A 255 -29.74 -4.74 -11.14
N PRO A 256 -29.86 -5.99 -11.61
CA PRO A 256 -29.37 -6.32 -12.93
C PRO A 256 -30.22 -5.62 -13.99
N TYR A 257 -29.65 -5.43 -15.18
CA TYR A 257 -30.27 -4.64 -16.24
C TYR A 257 -29.83 -5.11 -17.63
N TRP A 258 -30.54 -4.66 -18.66
CA TRP A 258 -30.17 -4.91 -20.06
C TRP A 258 -29.44 -3.69 -20.63
N GLN A 259 -28.33 -3.93 -21.34
CA GLN A 259 -27.55 -2.89 -21.98
C GLN A 259 -26.83 -3.44 -23.21
N GLN A 260 -26.74 -2.64 -24.27
CA GLN A 260 -25.88 -2.95 -25.41
C GLN A 260 -24.41 -2.70 -25.05
N VAL A 261 -23.65 -3.77 -24.86
CA VAL A 261 -22.22 -3.81 -24.52
C VAL A 261 -21.37 -4.26 -25.70
N THR A 262 -21.73 -5.34 -26.41
CA THR A 262 -20.80 -6.00 -27.37
C THR A 262 -20.92 -5.55 -28.83
N GLY A 263 -21.49 -4.36 -29.07
CA GLY A 263 -21.74 -3.83 -30.42
C GLY A 263 -22.67 -4.69 -31.28
N SER A 264 -23.23 -5.76 -30.72
CA SER A 264 -24.26 -6.60 -31.34
C SER A 264 -25.59 -5.83 -31.41
N SER A 265 -26.52 -6.26 -32.28
CA SER A 265 -27.84 -5.65 -32.38
C SER A 265 -28.77 -6.01 -31.20
N THR A 266 -28.37 -6.98 -30.38
CA THR A 266 -29.16 -7.51 -29.27
C THR A 266 -28.55 -7.04 -27.94
N PRO A 267 -29.32 -6.37 -27.06
CA PRO A 267 -28.82 -6.00 -25.74
C PRO A 267 -28.36 -7.22 -24.93
N GLU A 268 -27.31 -7.05 -24.13
CA GLU A 268 -26.79 -8.06 -23.21
C GLU A 268 -27.32 -7.85 -21.79
N PHE A 269 -27.43 -8.93 -21.02
CA PHE A 269 -27.84 -8.88 -19.62
C PHE A 269 -26.62 -8.66 -18.74
N VAL A 270 -26.64 -7.61 -17.91
CA VAL A 270 -25.51 -7.20 -17.07
C VAL A 270 -25.87 -7.35 -15.60
N VAL A 271 -24.98 -8.00 -14.85
CA VAL A 271 -25.05 -8.12 -13.39
C VAL A 271 -23.81 -7.47 -12.78
N ASP A 272 -24.01 -6.42 -12.00
CA ASP A 272 -22.92 -5.75 -11.29
C ASP A 272 -22.66 -6.44 -9.93
N GLN A 273 -21.51 -7.08 -9.79
CA GLN A 273 -21.07 -7.75 -8.56
C GLN A 273 -19.93 -6.99 -7.85
N THR A 274 -19.74 -5.70 -8.18
CA THR A 274 -18.64 -4.87 -7.68
C THR A 274 -18.67 -4.73 -6.16
N VAL A 275 -17.53 -4.97 -5.51
CA VAL A 275 -17.30 -4.72 -4.08
C VAL A 275 -16.12 -3.77 -3.92
N GLY A 276 -16.35 -2.64 -3.26
CA GLY A 276 -15.33 -1.61 -3.05
C GLY A 276 -14.82 -1.04 -4.38
N LEU A 277 -13.51 -1.09 -4.60
CA LEU A 277 -12.88 -0.56 -5.81
C LEU A 277 -12.73 -1.58 -6.94
N GLU A 278 -13.01 -2.87 -6.70
CA GLU A 278 -12.78 -3.89 -7.72
C GLU A 278 -14.05 -4.17 -8.53
N PRO A 279 -14.09 -3.78 -9.82
CA PRO A 279 -15.26 -4.05 -10.65
C PRO A 279 -15.40 -5.54 -10.94
N GLN A 280 -16.62 -6.05 -10.81
CA GLN A 280 -16.98 -7.44 -11.14
C GLN A 280 -18.29 -7.47 -11.94
N LEU A 281 -18.28 -6.91 -13.15
CA LEU A 281 -19.46 -6.92 -14.02
C LEU A 281 -19.51 -8.24 -14.79
N LYS A 282 -20.62 -8.96 -14.70
CA LYS A 282 -20.87 -10.14 -15.54
C LYS A 282 -21.81 -9.77 -16.68
N VAL A 283 -21.42 -10.13 -17.90
CA VAL A 283 -22.17 -9.83 -19.12
C VAL A 283 -22.59 -11.14 -19.77
N TYR A 284 -23.89 -11.27 -20.02
CA TYR A 284 -24.51 -12.46 -20.60
C TYR A 284 -25.13 -12.14 -21.95
N GLN A 285 -24.75 -12.91 -22.97
CA GLN A 285 -25.29 -12.81 -24.31
C GLN A 285 -26.44 -13.80 -24.52
N LEU A 286 -27.43 -13.40 -25.32
CA LEU A 286 -28.44 -14.31 -25.82
C LEU A 286 -27.85 -15.23 -26.89
N LYS A 287 -27.95 -16.54 -26.67
CA LYS A 287 -27.57 -17.54 -27.66
C LYS A 287 -28.70 -18.51 -27.96
N PRO A 288 -28.88 -18.90 -29.24
CA PRO A 288 -29.90 -19.85 -29.62
C PRO A 288 -29.55 -21.25 -29.11
N ARG A 289 -30.55 -21.98 -28.64
CA ARG A 289 -30.48 -23.39 -28.25
C ARG A 289 -31.41 -24.20 -29.12
N GLN A 290 -30.94 -25.37 -29.53
CA GLN A 290 -31.74 -26.30 -30.34
C GLN A 290 -32.49 -27.28 -29.43
N PHE A 291 -33.69 -27.68 -29.86
CA PHE A 291 -34.49 -28.75 -29.26
C PHE A 291 -34.92 -28.53 -27.80
N VAL A 292 -35.21 -27.29 -27.42
CA VAL A 292 -35.74 -26.94 -26.07
C VAL A 292 -36.96 -26.02 -26.20
N PRO A 293 -37.92 -26.08 -25.25
CA PRO A 293 -39.13 -25.23 -25.28
C PRO A 293 -38.84 -23.72 -25.29
N ASN A 294 -37.79 -23.30 -24.58
CA ASN A 294 -37.24 -21.97 -24.68
C ASN A 294 -35.96 -22.00 -25.53
N PRO A 295 -36.00 -21.58 -26.81
CA PRO A 295 -34.91 -21.76 -27.77
C PRO A 295 -33.76 -20.76 -27.59
N ILE A 296 -33.64 -20.13 -26.42
CA ILE A 296 -32.58 -19.18 -26.08
C ILE A 296 -31.99 -19.50 -24.70
N ALA A 297 -30.75 -19.07 -24.48
CA ALA A 297 -30.11 -19.06 -23.17
C ALA A 297 -29.24 -17.82 -22.99
N LEU A 298 -29.03 -17.45 -21.73
CA LEU A 298 -28.04 -16.46 -21.31
C LEU A 298 -26.70 -17.16 -21.08
N GLU A 299 -25.71 -16.88 -21.91
CA GLU A 299 -24.35 -17.37 -21.76
C GLU A 299 -23.40 -16.25 -21.37
N GLU A 300 -22.61 -16.46 -20.30
CA GLU A 300 -21.60 -15.49 -19.86
C GLU A 300 -20.50 -15.34 -20.92
N VAL A 301 -20.11 -14.10 -21.19
CA VAL A 301 -18.90 -13.78 -21.96
C VAL A 301 -17.68 -14.07 -21.08
N SER A 302 -17.28 -15.34 -21.02
CA SER A 302 -16.19 -15.78 -20.16
C SER A 302 -14.83 -15.31 -20.65
N LEU A 303 -13.96 -14.86 -19.74
CA LEU A 303 -12.55 -14.54 -20.01
C LEU A 303 -11.60 -15.73 -19.76
N ASN A 304 -12.12 -16.87 -19.30
CA ASN A 304 -11.31 -18.04 -18.95
C ASN A 304 -10.84 -18.84 -20.17
N THR A 305 -11.65 -18.84 -21.23
CA THR A 305 -11.35 -19.53 -22.49
C THR A 305 -11.08 -18.49 -23.58
N PRO A 306 -9.88 -18.47 -24.19
CA PRO A 306 -9.58 -17.49 -25.22
C PRO A 306 -10.41 -17.70 -26.48
N ALA A 307 -11.07 -16.65 -26.98
CA ALA A 307 -11.76 -16.69 -28.27
C ALA A 307 -10.78 -16.63 -29.48
N LEU A 308 -9.53 -16.21 -29.24
CA LEU A 308 -8.47 -16.17 -30.24
C LEU A 308 -7.22 -16.90 -29.76
N GLU A 309 -6.75 -17.83 -30.58
CA GLU A 309 -5.56 -18.65 -30.36
C GLU A 309 -4.27 -17.89 -30.69
N SER A 310 -3.94 -16.87 -29.88
CA SER A 310 -2.71 -16.07 -29.98
C SER A 310 -2.12 -15.81 -28.59
N GLN A 311 -0.79 -15.84 -28.47
CA GLN A 311 -0.12 -15.58 -27.20
C GLN A 311 -0.44 -14.18 -26.67
N ALA A 312 -0.36 -13.15 -27.52
CA ALA A 312 -0.66 -11.77 -27.11
C ALA A 312 -2.12 -11.60 -26.66
N TYR A 313 -3.05 -12.37 -27.24
CA TYR A 313 -4.44 -12.38 -26.81
C TYR A 313 -4.62 -13.07 -25.44
N ARG A 314 -3.96 -14.22 -25.26
CA ARG A 314 -3.92 -14.94 -23.97
C ARG A 314 -3.29 -14.08 -22.87
N ASP A 315 -2.26 -13.29 -23.20
CA ASP A 315 -1.61 -12.34 -22.29
C ASP A 315 -2.57 -11.21 -21.90
N ALA A 316 -3.37 -10.68 -22.83
CA ALA A 316 -4.40 -9.71 -22.51
C ALA A 316 -5.48 -10.29 -21.57
N LEU A 317 -5.94 -11.51 -21.82
CA LEU A 317 -6.88 -12.20 -20.93
C LEU A 317 -6.26 -12.55 -19.57
N LEU A 318 -4.96 -12.83 -19.51
CA LEU A 318 -4.24 -13.00 -18.26
C LEU A 318 -4.29 -11.70 -17.43
N LEU A 319 -3.95 -10.56 -18.03
CA LEU A 319 -4.03 -9.26 -17.36
C LEU A 319 -5.46 -8.98 -16.85
N ALA A 320 -6.47 -9.19 -17.70
CA ALA A 320 -7.87 -8.96 -17.34
C ALA A 320 -8.34 -9.84 -16.16
N ARG A 321 -8.00 -11.13 -16.16
CA ARG A 321 -8.38 -12.05 -15.08
C ARG A 321 -7.74 -11.73 -13.73
N HIS A 322 -6.58 -11.09 -13.73
CA HIS A 322 -5.96 -10.54 -12.52
C HIS A 322 -6.40 -9.09 -12.25
N GLY A 323 -7.45 -8.60 -12.91
CA GLY A 323 -8.04 -7.29 -12.66
C GLY A 323 -7.25 -6.11 -13.21
N LEU A 324 -6.28 -6.31 -14.11
CA LEU A 324 -5.52 -5.25 -14.79
C LEU A 324 -6.23 -4.84 -16.09
N TRP A 325 -7.41 -4.25 -15.94
CA TRP A 325 -8.36 -4.03 -17.03
C TRP A 325 -7.87 -3.06 -18.11
N SER A 326 -7.36 -1.88 -17.73
CA SER A 326 -6.86 -0.91 -18.69
C SER A 326 -5.67 -1.42 -19.52
N PRO A 327 -4.61 -2.00 -18.93
CA PRO A 327 -3.53 -2.63 -19.70
C PRO A 327 -4.03 -3.74 -20.64
N ALA A 328 -4.94 -4.60 -20.17
CA ALA A 328 -5.54 -5.65 -20.99
C ALA A 328 -6.28 -5.07 -22.20
N TRP A 329 -7.10 -4.04 -21.99
CA TRP A 329 -7.83 -3.36 -23.06
C TRP A 329 -6.89 -2.70 -24.07
N GLN A 330 -5.84 -2.02 -23.63
CA GLN A 330 -4.86 -1.41 -24.52
C GLN A 330 -4.13 -2.46 -25.39
N LEU A 331 -3.78 -3.60 -24.79
CA LEU A 331 -3.18 -4.71 -25.52
C LEU A 331 -4.14 -5.25 -26.58
N LEU A 332 -5.41 -5.50 -26.23
CA LEU A 332 -6.43 -5.94 -27.21
C LEU A 332 -6.65 -4.91 -28.32
N LYS A 333 -6.68 -3.63 -27.98
CA LYS A 333 -6.82 -2.54 -28.95
C LYS A 333 -5.68 -2.55 -29.98
N SER A 334 -4.45 -2.85 -29.56
CA SER A 334 -3.30 -2.98 -30.47
C SER A 334 -3.36 -4.21 -31.38
N LEU A 335 -4.11 -5.25 -30.97
CA LEU A 335 -4.29 -6.49 -31.73
C LEU A 335 -5.51 -6.45 -32.66
N LYS A 336 -6.37 -5.43 -32.54
CA LYS A 336 -7.65 -5.35 -33.25
C LYS A 336 -7.46 -5.39 -34.77
N GLN A 337 -8.20 -6.28 -35.41
CA GLN A 337 -8.28 -6.42 -36.87
C GLN A 337 -9.74 -6.27 -37.33
N GLU A 338 -9.97 -5.91 -38.60
CA GLU A 338 -11.32 -5.69 -39.14
C GLU A 338 -12.21 -6.94 -39.15
N ASN A 339 -11.63 -8.15 -39.18
CA ASN A 339 -12.34 -9.42 -39.34
C ASN A 339 -12.43 -10.27 -38.05
N TRP A 340 -12.44 -9.65 -36.87
CA TRP A 340 -12.59 -10.40 -35.62
C TRP A 340 -13.95 -11.10 -35.51
N SER A 341 -13.94 -12.30 -34.94
CA SER A 341 -15.19 -13.02 -34.69
C SER A 341 -16.00 -12.29 -33.59
N PRO A 342 -17.34 -12.46 -33.56
CA PRO A 342 -18.18 -11.86 -32.53
C PRO A 342 -17.74 -12.23 -31.10
N ALA A 343 -17.22 -13.45 -30.89
CA ALA A 343 -16.72 -13.89 -29.59
C ALA A 343 -15.46 -13.12 -29.14
N VAL A 344 -14.55 -12.84 -30.08
CA VAL A 344 -13.33 -12.05 -29.79
C VAL A 344 -13.69 -10.60 -29.47
N GLN A 345 -14.63 -10.03 -30.22
CA GLN A 345 -15.14 -8.67 -29.99
C GLN A 345 -15.86 -8.57 -28.63
N ALA A 346 -16.72 -9.53 -28.30
CA ALA A 346 -17.41 -9.58 -27.01
C ALA A 346 -16.44 -9.62 -25.81
N GLN A 347 -15.39 -10.44 -25.86
CA GLN A 347 -14.36 -10.47 -24.81
C GLN A 347 -13.63 -9.11 -24.70
N MET A 348 -13.32 -8.46 -25.82
CA MET A 348 -12.72 -7.12 -25.81
C MET A 348 -13.66 -6.07 -25.19
N ASP A 349 -14.95 -6.12 -25.50
CA ASP A 349 -15.94 -5.15 -25.02
C ASP A 349 -16.23 -5.30 -23.52
N VAL A 350 -16.26 -6.53 -23.00
CA VAL A 350 -16.34 -6.77 -21.55
C VAL A 350 -15.11 -6.23 -20.83
N ILE A 351 -13.91 -6.44 -21.39
CA ILE A 351 -12.68 -5.89 -20.83
C ILE A 351 -12.68 -4.35 -20.91
N GLN A 352 -13.21 -3.79 -21.99
CA GLN A 352 -13.38 -2.35 -22.14
C GLN A 352 -14.32 -1.76 -21.08
N LEU A 353 -15.45 -2.42 -20.82
CA LEU A 353 -16.42 -1.98 -19.80
C LEU A 353 -15.75 -1.89 -18.43
N HIS A 354 -15.00 -2.90 -18.02
CA HIS A 354 -14.26 -2.89 -16.76
C HIS A 354 -13.17 -1.81 -16.75
N ALA A 355 -12.42 -1.66 -17.86
CA ALA A 355 -11.38 -0.64 -17.98
C ALA A 355 -11.93 0.79 -17.84
N GLN A 356 -13.14 1.06 -18.36
CA GLN A 356 -13.80 2.35 -18.19
C GLN A 356 -14.10 2.65 -16.72
N VAL A 357 -14.58 1.66 -15.97
CA VAL A 357 -14.87 1.78 -14.53
C VAL A 357 -13.58 2.03 -13.74
N THR A 358 -12.55 1.21 -13.94
CA THR A 358 -11.27 1.37 -13.21
C THR A 358 -10.55 2.65 -13.57
N GLN A 359 -10.59 3.06 -14.84
CA GLN A 359 -9.99 4.32 -15.27
C GLN A 359 -10.71 5.53 -14.68
N ALA A 360 -12.04 5.47 -14.53
CA ALA A 360 -12.79 6.51 -13.85
C ALA A 360 -12.41 6.58 -12.36
N GLN A 361 -12.29 5.43 -11.69
CA GLN A 361 -11.85 5.36 -10.28
C GLN A 361 -10.42 5.89 -10.09
N SER A 362 -9.48 5.55 -10.98
CA SER A 362 -8.08 6.00 -10.87
C SER A 362 -7.89 7.50 -11.11
N LYS A 363 -8.88 8.19 -11.71
CA LYS A 363 -8.87 9.63 -11.96
C LYS A 363 -9.59 10.43 -10.86
N LYS A 364 -10.30 9.76 -9.94
CA LYS A 364 -10.97 10.42 -8.82
C LYS A 364 -9.94 10.94 -7.82
N ILE A 365 -10.29 12.02 -7.12
CA ILE A 365 -9.55 12.50 -5.97
C ILE A 365 -9.95 11.65 -4.77
N TRP A 366 -8.98 10.96 -4.18
CA TRP A 366 -9.19 10.08 -3.02
C TRP A 366 -8.86 10.80 -1.71
N ALA A 367 -9.50 10.36 -0.62
CA ALA A 367 -9.31 10.93 0.70
C ALA A 367 -7.91 10.63 1.30
N SER A 368 -7.27 9.54 0.88
CA SER A 368 -5.93 9.16 1.32
C SER A 368 -5.02 8.75 0.15
N PRO A 369 -3.70 8.95 0.24
CA PRO A 369 -2.74 8.46 -0.75
C PRO A 369 -2.77 6.94 -0.95
N SER A 370 -3.01 6.17 0.13
CA SER A 370 -3.16 4.71 0.08
C SER A 370 -4.32 4.27 -0.82
N SER A 371 -5.49 4.91 -0.68
CA SER A 371 -6.67 4.66 -1.52
C SER A 371 -6.40 5.02 -2.98
N SER A 372 -5.68 6.12 -3.22
CA SER A 372 -5.26 6.53 -4.57
C SER A 372 -4.34 5.50 -5.22
N ILE A 373 -3.34 5.00 -4.49
CA ILE A 373 -2.44 3.95 -4.95
C ILE A 373 -3.21 2.67 -5.28
N LEU A 374 -4.16 2.26 -4.43
CA LEU A 374 -4.98 1.08 -4.67
C LEU A 374 -5.83 1.24 -5.95
N ALA A 375 -6.45 2.40 -6.17
CA ALA A 375 -7.20 2.68 -7.40
C ALA A 375 -6.29 2.61 -8.64
N HIS A 376 -5.06 3.12 -8.55
CA HIS A 376 -4.07 3.01 -9.63
C HIS A 376 -3.62 1.56 -9.88
N PHE A 377 -3.42 0.75 -8.83
CA PHE A 377 -3.13 -0.69 -9.00
C PHE A 377 -4.26 -1.44 -9.66
N ILE A 378 -5.51 -1.11 -9.30
CA ILE A 378 -6.70 -1.72 -9.89
C ILE A 378 -6.82 -1.36 -11.38
N ASP A 379 -6.46 -0.14 -11.77
CA ASP A 379 -6.39 0.24 -13.19
C ASP A 379 -5.07 -0.17 -13.88
N GLY A 380 -4.12 -0.81 -13.18
CA GLY A 380 -2.82 -1.19 -13.74
C GLY A 380 -1.88 -0.02 -14.09
N ARG A 381 -2.09 1.14 -13.48
CA ARG A 381 -1.29 2.37 -13.64
C ARG A 381 -0.13 2.43 -12.64
N TRP A 382 0.81 1.49 -12.77
CA TRP A 382 1.94 1.36 -11.84
C TRP A 382 2.80 2.64 -11.72
N GLY A 383 3.01 3.35 -12.83
CA GLY A 383 3.76 4.61 -12.84
C GLY A 383 3.05 5.74 -12.09
N ASP A 384 1.74 5.92 -12.30
CA ASP A 384 0.95 6.94 -11.61
C ASP A 384 0.91 6.66 -10.10
N ALA A 385 0.77 5.38 -9.70
CA ALA A 385 0.89 4.98 -8.30
C ALA A 385 2.26 5.36 -7.70
N LEU A 386 3.37 5.16 -8.42
CA LEU A 386 4.71 5.55 -7.93
C LEU A 386 4.80 7.05 -7.70
N VAL A 387 4.22 7.87 -8.58
CA VAL A 387 4.20 9.33 -8.42
C VAL A 387 3.48 9.71 -7.11
N VAL A 388 2.35 9.06 -6.80
CA VAL A 388 1.64 9.29 -5.53
C VAL A 388 2.53 8.92 -4.33
N PHE A 389 3.18 7.75 -4.36
CA PHE A 389 4.09 7.31 -3.30
C PHE A 389 5.26 8.28 -3.10
N GLN A 390 5.91 8.71 -4.18
CA GLN A 390 7.06 9.64 -4.14
C GLN A 390 6.69 11.03 -3.61
N ASN A 391 5.47 11.50 -3.90
CA ASN A 391 5.00 12.82 -3.47
C ASN A 391 4.36 12.80 -2.07
N THR A 392 4.17 11.62 -1.48
CA THR A 392 3.56 11.50 -0.14
C THR A 392 4.57 11.97 0.93
N PRO A 393 4.21 12.96 1.76
CA PRO A 393 5.10 13.43 2.82
C PRO A 393 5.44 12.33 3.83
N ILE A 394 6.68 12.34 4.33
CA ILE A 394 7.12 11.45 5.41
C ILE A 394 6.26 11.70 6.67
N GLY A 395 5.58 10.67 7.14
CA GLY A 395 4.67 10.75 8.28
C GLY A 395 3.60 9.67 8.23
N THR A 396 2.43 9.97 8.80
CA THR A 396 1.30 9.03 8.93
C THR A 396 0.81 8.48 7.59
N GLN A 397 0.71 9.33 6.56
CA GLN A 397 0.24 8.92 5.24
C GLN A 397 1.19 7.96 4.53
N LEU A 398 2.50 8.21 4.63
CA LEU A 398 3.51 7.30 4.05
C LEU A 398 3.55 5.97 4.82
N HIS A 399 3.39 6.01 6.15
CA HIS A 399 3.26 4.82 6.99
C HIS A 399 2.03 3.98 6.61
N GLU A 400 0.89 4.62 6.36
CA GLU A 400 -0.33 3.95 5.89
C GLU A 400 -0.12 3.18 4.58
N ILE A 401 0.64 3.75 3.63
CA ILE A 401 1.02 3.05 2.40
C ILE A 401 1.92 1.85 2.71
N GLY A 402 2.89 2.00 3.60
CA GLY A 402 3.74 0.89 4.03
C GLY A 402 2.94 -0.27 4.63
N GLU A 403 1.99 0.04 5.51
CA GLU A 403 1.12 -0.97 6.13
C GLU A 403 0.15 -1.61 5.12
N LEU A 404 -0.37 -0.87 4.14
CA LEU A 404 -1.15 -1.43 3.02
C LEU A 404 -0.35 -2.52 2.28
N LEU A 405 0.91 -2.25 1.93
CA LEU A 405 1.76 -3.21 1.21
C LEU A 405 2.11 -4.44 2.06
N LYS A 406 2.29 -4.23 3.37
CA LYS A 406 2.66 -5.27 4.33
C LYS A 406 1.49 -6.21 4.66
N THR A 407 0.29 -5.66 4.79
CA THR A 407 -0.95 -6.39 5.16
C THR A 407 -1.68 -7.01 3.97
N ASP A 408 -1.28 -6.70 2.74
CA ASP A 408 -1.85 -7.31 1.53
C ASP A 408 -1.87 -8.85 1.60
N SER A 409 -3.05 -9.43 1.37
CA SER A 409 -3.32 -10.87 1.42
C SER A 409 -2.78 -11.65 0.22
N GLY A 410 -2.19 -10.98 -0.77
CA GLY A 410 -1.60 -11.58 -1.97
C GLY A 410 -2.23 -11.13 -3.28
N ARG A 411 -3.40 -10.48 -3.26
CA ARG A 411 -4.08 -10.02 -4.48
C ARG A 411 -3.25 -9.01 -5.26
N LEU A 412 -2.59 -8.08 -4.58
CA LEU A 412 -1.68 -7.13 -5.23
C LEU A 412 -0.44 -7.84 -5.82
N TRP A 413 0.03 -8.89 -5.15
CA TRP A 413 1.13 -9.71 -5.65
C TRP A 413 0.76 -10.47 -6.92
N GLU A 414 -0.41 -11.12 -6.97
CA GLU A 414 -0.88 -11.82 -8.17
C GLU A 414 -1.04 -10.88 -9.39
N ARG A 415 -1.56 -9.67 -9.15
CA ARG A 415 -1.60 -8.57 -10.15
C ARG A 415 -0.20 -8.27 -10.67
N LEU A 416 0.76 -8.07 -9.76
CA LEU A 416 2.14 -7.75 -10.11
C LEU A 416 2.79 -8.88 -10.93
N GLU A 417 2.60 -10.14 -10.56
CA GLU A 417 3.12 -11.29 -11.30
C GLU A 417 2.53 -11.40 -12.70
N ALA A 418 1.22 -11.19 -12.86
CA ALA A 418 0.58 -11.14 -14.17
C ALA A 418 1.16 -10.01 -15.04
N ALA A 419 1.37 -8.83 -14.44
CA ALA A 419 1.93 -7.68 -15.13
C ALA A 419 3.40 -7.91 -15.55
N LEU A 420 4.24 -8.50 -14.68
CA LEU A 420 5.62 -8.87 -14.99
C LEU A 420 5.72 -9.96 -16.07
N LYS A 421 4.78 -10.92 -16.07
CA LYS A 421 4.76 -11.99 -17.07
C LYS A 421 4.52 -11.44 -18.47
N VAL A 422 3.67 -10.43 -18.61
CA VAL A 422 3.38 -9.80 -19.90
C VAL A 422 4.40 -8.72 -20.26
N ASN A 423 4.88 -7.95 -19.29
CA ASN A 423 5.88 -6.91 -19.50
C ASN A 423 7.07 -7.04 -18.51
N PRO A 424 8.01 -7.97 -18.75
CA PRO A 424 9.10 -8.28 -17.82
C PRO A 424 10.17 -7.19 -17.71
N ASN A 425 10.12 -6.17 -18.58
CA ASN A 425 11.11 -5.08 -18.61
C ASN A 425 10.60 -3.76 -18.03
N ASP A 426 9.34 -3.70 -17.58
CA ASP A 426 8.77 -2.50 -16.98
C ASP A 426 9.42 -2.18 -15.63
N GLN A 427 10.08 -1.02 -15.55
CA GLN A 427 10.76 -0.58 -14.33
C GLN A 427 9.79 -0.20 -13.22
N ASN A 428 8.60 0.29 -13.55
CA ASN A 428 7.61 0.68 -12.54
C ASN A 428 7.03 -0.56 -11.84
N ILE A 429 6.79 -1.63 -12.60
CA ILE A 429 6.32 -2.91 -12.04
C ILE A 429 7.42 -3.51 -11.16
N LYS A 430 8.69 -3.48 -11.61
CA LYS A 430 9.83 -3.94 -10.80
C LYS A 430 10.00 -3.14 -9.51
N ALA A 431 9.83 -1.81 -9.57
CA ALA A 431 9.89 -0.96 -8.39
C ALA A 431 8.81 -1.34 -7.36
N TRP A 432 7.57 -1.53 -7.78
CA TRP A 432 6.50 -1.97 -6.89
C TRP A 432 6.71 -3.37 -6.34
N GLY A 433 7.23 -4.30 -7.15
CA GLY A 433 7.56 -5.65 -6.68
C GLY A 433 8.62 -5.62 -5.59
N ALA A 434 9.65 -4.78 -5.74
CA ALA A 434 10.66 -4.57 -4.71
C ALA A 434 10.05 -3.95 -3.44
N LEU A 435 9.21 -2.91 -3.57
CA LEU A 435 8.52 -2.28 -2.44
C LEU A 435 7.62 -3.26 -1.68
N MET A 436 6.86 -4.10 -2.38
CA MET A 436 6.01 -5.13 -1.75
C MET A 436 6.83 -6.19 -1.00
N VAL A 437 7.95 -6.65 -1.57
CA VAL A 437 8.85 -7.59 -0.89
C VAL A 437 9.49 -6.93 0.33
N ALA A 438 9.89 -5.66 0.23
CA ALA A 438 10.48 -4.93 1.34
C ALA A 438 9.49 -4.73 2.49
N ALA A 439 8.25 -4.36 2.17
CA ALA A 439 7.20 -4.16 3.16
C ALA A 439 6.88 -5.45 3.95
N LYS A 440 6.88 -6.62 3.27
CA LYS A 440 6.56 -7.91 3.89
C LYS A 440 7.75 -8.59 4.56
N GLN A 441 8.97 -8.38 4.07
CA GLN A 441 10.14 -9.12 4.53
C GLN A 441 11.28 -8.21 4.99
N ASP A 442 11.89 -7.44 4.09
CA ASP A 442 12.89 -6.39 4.35
C ASP A 442 13.54 -5.91 3.02
N SER A 443 14.24 -4.77 3.05
CA SER A 443 14.98 -4.21 1.90
C SER A 443 16.05 -5.14 1.30
N PRO A 444 16.91 -5.84 2.08
CA PRO A 444 17.87 -6.80 1.52
C PRO A 444 17.23 -7.89 0.65
N LYS A 445 16.09 -8.45 1.09
CA LYS A 445 15.35 -9.45 0.31
C LYS A 445 14.70 -8.85 -0.92
N ALA A 446 14.21 -7.61 -0.84
CA ALA A 446 13.72 -6.88 -2.01
C ALA A 446 14.80 -6.66 -3.06
N ILE A 447 16.02 -6.29 -2.64
CA ILE A 447 17.18 -6.15 -3.54
C ILE A 447 17.54 -7.49 -4.16
N ALA A 448 17.59 -8.58 -3.38
CA ALA A 448 17.86 -9.92 -3.88
C ALA A 448 16.77 -10.39 -4.86
N TRP A 449 15.50 -10.06 -4.61
CA TRP A 449 14.41 -10.33 -5.54
C TRP A 449 14.57 -9.52 -6.83
N LEU A 450 14.87 -8.23 -6.74
CA LEU A 450 15.06 -7.35 -7.90
C LEU A 450 16.21 -7.83 -8.79
N GLN A 451 17.32 -8.27 -8.19
CA GLN A 451 18.46 -8.86 -8.91
C GLN A 451 18.08 -10.13 -9.69
N LYS A 452 17.18 -10.97 -9.15
CA LYS A 452 16.68 -12.17 -9.86
C LYS A 452 15.77 -11.83 -11.05
N GLN A 453 15.13 -10.66 -11.03
CA GLN A 453 14.27 -10.19 -12.14
C GLN A 453 15.06 -9.54 -13.30
N GLN A 454 16.39 -9.50 -13.21
CA GLN A 454 17.24 -8.88 -14.24
C GLN A 454 17.60 -9.88 -15.33
N LEU A 455 17.19 -9.55 -16.56
CA LEU A 455 17.68 -10.19 -17.79
C LEU A 455 19.03 -9.59 -18.24
N SER A 456 19.40 -8.39 -17.76
CA SER A 456 20.66 -7.71 -18.11
C SER A 456 21.27 -6.94 -16.92
N PRO A 457 22.59 -7.05 -16.65
CA PRO A 457 23.24 -6.47 -15.46
C PRO A 457 23.38 -4.93 -15.43
N SER A 458 23.03 -4.22 -16.50
CA SER A 458 23.30 -2.77 -16.65
C SER A 458 22.12 -1.84 -16.35
N ALA A 459 21.03 -2.35 -15.74
CA ALA A 459 19.88 -1.51 -15.40
C ALA A 459 20.20 -0.63 -14.18
N ASP A 460 20.07 0.69 -14.34
CA ASP A 460 20.21 1.65 -13.25
C ASP A 460 19.01 1.55 -12.28
N ASN A 461 19.23 0.85 -11.17
CA ASN A 461 18.24 0.66 -10.11
C ASN A 461 18.30 1.77 -9.04
N SER A 462 19.08 2.84 -9.24
CA SER A 462 19.26 3.90 -8.24
C SER A 462 17.93 4.46 -7.74
N LYS A 463 16.97 4.67 -8.65
CA LYS A 463 15.62 5.12 -8.32
C LYS A 463 14.86 4.12 -7.44
N ILE A 464 14.99 2.81 -7.70
CA ILE A 464 14.32 1.78 -6.88
C ILE A 464 14.94 1.73 -5.49
N TYR A 465 16.26 1.85 -5.37
CA TYR A 465 16.92 1.89 -4.06
C TYR A 465 16.50 3.11 -3.23
N GLN A 466 16.30 4.28 -3.85
CA GLN A 466 15.75 5.46 -3.17
C GLN A 466 14.30 5.23 -2.68
N LEU A 467 13.48 4.53 -3.47
CA LEU A 467 12.11 4.18 -3.08
C LEU A 467 12.10 3.20 -1.89
N LEU A 468 13.00 2.22 -1.89
CA LEU A 468 13.16 1.29 -0.76
C LEU A 468 13.59 2.01 0.51
N GLU A 469 14.51 2.95 0.42
CA GLU A 469 14.92 3.78 1.57
C GLU A 469 13.75 4.62 2.11
N LEU A 470 12.93 5.21 1.23
CA LEU A 470 11.73 5.94 1.63
C LEU A 470 10.72 5.03 2.36
N LEU A 471 10.53 3.80 1.87
CA LEU A 471 9.67 2.81 2.52
C LEU A 471 10.23 2.36 3.87
N ASP A 472 11.54 2.15 3.98
CA ASP A 472 12.20 1.80 5.24
C ASP A 472 12.00 2.91 6.28
N ILE A 473 12.06 4.19 5.89
CA ILE A 473 11.75 5.32 6.79
C ILE A 473 10.28 5.26 7.25
N ALA A 474 9.36 4.87 6.36
CA ALA A 474 7.93 4.79 6.65
C ALA A 474 7.57 3.64 7.60
N LEU A 475 8.24 2.50 7.42
CA LEU A 475 8.01 1.26 8.17
C LEU A 475 8.93 1.12 9.39
N ALA A 476 9.97 1.94 9.50
CA ALA A 476 10.73 2.06 10.71
C ALA A 476 9.78 2.43 11.84
N LYS A 477 9.57 1.48 12.77
CA LYS A 477 9.17 1.84 14.14
C LYS A 477 10.16 2.91 14.57
N GLU A 478 9.68 4.14 14.74
CA GLU A 478 10.44 5.35 15.06
C GLU A 478 11.92 5.04 15.32
N SER A 479 12.76 5.25 14.30
CA SER A 479 14.19 4.94 14.35
C SER A 479 14.73 5.25 15.75
N SER A 480 15.20 4.21 16.44
CA SER A 480 15.53 4.06 17.87
C SER A 480 16.46 5.09 18.54
N ILE A 481 16.67 6.25 17.93
CA ILE A 481 17.29 7.42 18.54
C ILE A 481 16.14 8.19 19.20
N ALA A 482 15.94 7.94 20.48
CA ALA A 482 15.07 8.77 21.30
C ALA A 482 15.51 10.24 21.15
N SER A 483 14.56 11.14 20.94
CA SER A 483 14.85 12.58 20.93
C SER A 483 15.58 12.93 22.23
N HIS A 484 16.66 13.67 22.11
CA HIS A 484 17.52 14.05 23.23
C HIS A 484 17.86 15.53 23.12
N VAL A 485 18.15 16.16 24.25
CA VAL A 485 18.62 17.54 24.29
C VAL A 485 19.92 17.68 23.51
N SER A 486 20.06 18.80 22.81
CA SER A 486 21.26 19.11 22.03
C SER A 486 22.47 19.25 22.95
N LYS A 487 23.56 18.53 22.60
CA LYS A 487 24.85 18.55 23.29
C LYS A 487 25.95 18.61 22.24
N ILE A 488 26.38 19.82 21.90
CA ILE A 488 27.30 20.12 20.80
C ILE A 488 28.41 21.05 21.30
N ILE A 489 29.64 20.81 20.86
CA ILE A 489 30.80 21.70 21.04
C ILE A 489 31.51 21.84 19.69
N GLY A 490 31.91 23.05 19.34
CA GLY A 490 32.59 23.33 18.08
C GLY A 490 33.26 24.69 18.03
N ASN A 491 34.03 24.91 16.97
CA ASN A 491 34.63 26.20 16.68
C ASN A 491 33.67 27.01 15.82
N SER A 492 33.54 28.30 16.10
CA SER A 492 32.66 29.21 15.36
C SER A 492 33.47 30.27 14.63
N GLN A 493 32.95 30.67 13.47
CA GLN A 493 33.44 31.82 12.73
C GLN A 493 32.27 32.61 12.16
N GLN A 494 32.41 33.93 12.10
CA GLN A 494 31.41 34.78 11.46
C GLN A 494 31.60 34.72 9.94
N VAL A 495 30.51 34.46 9.20
CA VAL A 495 30.52 34.38 7.73
C VAL A 495 29.58 35.41 7.14
N LYS A 496 29.94 35.98 5.98
CA LYS A 496 29.12 36.99 5.28
C LYS A 496 28.31 36.41 4.12
N ASN A 497 28.83 35.37 3.48
CA ASN A 497 28.23 34.76 2.31
C ASN A 497 27.89 33.29 2.60
N VAL A 498 26.62 32.92 2.44
CA VAL A 498 26.15 31.54 2.64
C VAL A 498 25.57 31.05 1.32
N ASN A 499 26.16 29.99 0.75
CA ASN A 499 25.57 29.29 -0.38
C ASN A 499 24.53 28.28 0.14
N LEU A 500 23.25 28.52 -0.14
CA LEU A 500 22.13 27.77 0.45
C LEU A 500 22.02 26.32 -0.04
N VAL A 501 22.56 25.99 -1.23
CA VAL A 501 22.49 24.64 -1.84
C VAL A 501 23.25 23.60 -1.00
N ASP A 502 24.20 24.07 -0.21
CA ASP A 502 25.15 23.26 0.54
C ASP A 502 24.63 22.80 1.92
N TRP A 503 23.44 23.29 2.33
CA TRP A 503 22.92 23.14 3.68
C TRP A 503 21.64 22.30 3.73
N LEU A 504 21.58 21.40 4.69
CA LEU A 504 20.44 20.52 4.94
C LEU A 504 19.54 21.11 6.03
N GLN A 505 18.25 21.27 5.70
CA GLN A 505 17.19 21.68 6.62
C GLN A 505 16.42 20.48 7.19
N PRO A 506 15.74 20.61 8.35
CA PRO A 506 15.03 19.51 9.01
C PRO A 506 13.78 19.06 8.24
N THR A 507 13.27 19.91 7.34
CA THR A 507 12.09 19.65 6.50
C THR A 507 12.40 19.92 5.04
N HIS A 508 11.69 19.24 4.12
CA HIS A 508 11.76 19.52 2.68
C HIS A 508 11.14 20.86 2.29
N GLN A 509 10.37 21.50 3.18
CA GLN A 509 9.94 22.88 3.01
C GLN A 509 11.14 23.80 3.24
N THR A 510 11.59 24.47 2.18
CA THR A 510 12.63 25.49 2.22
C THR A 510 12.16 26.65 3.08
N ILE A 511 12.54 26.66 4.35
CA ILE A 511 12.37 27.83 5.20
C ILE A 511 13.29 28.91 4.63
N PRO A 512 12.80 30.14 4.40
CA PRO A 512 13.66 31.24 3.98
C PRO A 512 14.78 31.43 5.00
N LEU A 513 16.02 31.13 4.59
CA LEU A 513 17.22 31.40 5.38
C LEU A 513 17.53 32.90 5.30
N GLN A 514 16.67 33.71 5.92
CA GLN A 514 16.87 35.15 6.09
C GLN A 514 17.40 35.42 7.49
N VAL A 515 18.37 36.32 7.55
CA VAL A 515 18.94 36.84 8.80
C VAL A 515 18.25 38.16 9.08
N GLU A 516 17.86 38.40 10.33
CA GLU A 516 17.30 39.69 10.73
C GLU A 516 18.36 40.80 10.57
N PRO A 517 17.98 42.08 10.36
CA PRO A 517 18.91 43.15 10.02
C PRO A 517 20.11 43.34 10.98
N GLU A 518 19.97 42.91 12.23
CA GLU A 518 20.98 43.05 13.29
C GLU A 518 21.76 41.76 13.57
N GLN A 519 21.37 40.66 12.92
CA GLN A 519 22.00 39.35 13.10
C GLN A 519 23.08 39.10 12.03
N VAL A 520 24.02 38.22 12.37
CA VAL A 520 25.08 37.75 11.48
C VAL A 520 25.07 36.22 11.42
N TRP A 521 25.61 35.68 10.33
CA TRP A 521 25.78 34.24 10.22
C TRP A 521 27.02 33.77 10.96
N TYR A 522 26.84 32.71 11.73
CA TYR A 522 27.89 31.91 12.33
C TYR A 522 27.95 30.55 11.64
N GLU A 523 29.14 30.20 11.16
CA GLU A 523 29.44 28.83 10.77
C GLU A 523 30.14 28.13 11.94
N VAL A 524 29.52 27.06 12.43
CA VAL A 524 30.05 26.26 13.53
C VAL A 524 30.57 24.94 12.98
N GLN A 525 31.88 24.74 13.05
CA GLN A 525 32.49 23.45 12.79
C GLN A 525 32.41 22.60 14.05
N VAL A 526 31.60 21.54 14.01
CA VAL A 526 31.37 20.69 15.18
C VAL A 526 32.62 19.85 15.45
N ALA A 527 33.17 19.98 16.66
CA ALA A 527 34.29 19.19 17.14
C ALA A 527 33.80 17.91 17.85
N ALA A 528 32.71 18.03 18.62
CA ALA A 528 32.09 16.91 19.31
C ALA A 528 30.59 17.11 19.49
N PHE A 529 29.81 16.02 19.50
CA PHE A 529 28.40 16.03 19.89
C PHE A 529 27.99 14.74 20.59
N HIS A 530 26.93 14.77 21.39
CA HIS A 530 26.37 13.57 22.03
C HIS A 530 25.17 13.05 21.23
N ASP A 531 25.22 11.79 20.77
CA ASP A 531 24.18 11.16 19.93
C ASP A 531 22.96 10.60 20.72
N GLY A 532 22.77 11.10 21.93
CA GLY A 532 21.82 10.57 22.92
C GLY A 532 22.33 9.36 23.72
N LYS A 533 23.41 8.70 23.30
CA LYS A 533 24.02 7.56 24.03
C LYS A 533 25.47 7.81 24.44
N ARG A 534 26.27 8.44 23.57
CA ARG A 534 27.69 8.72 23.81
C ARG A 534 28.14 9.95 23.05
N TRP A 535 29.27 10.50 23.50
CA TRP A 535 30.00 11.52 22.74
C TRP A 535 30.63 10.93 21.47
N GLN A 536 30.48 11.66 20.37
CA GLN A 536 31.09 11.45 19.07
C GLN A 536 32.04 12.61 18.80
N TYR A 537 33.16 12.32 18.14
CA TYR A 537 34.23 13.30 17.89
C TYR A 537 34.56 13.37 16.40
N ALA A 538 34.92 14.56 15.95
CA ALA A 538 35.40 14.77 14.59
C ALA A 538 36.77 14.07 14.39
N PRO A 539 37.06 13.51 13.21
CA PRO A 539 36.16 13.38 12.05
C PRO A 539 35.10 12.28 12.25
N PHE A 540 33.84 12.56 11.89
CA PHE A 540 32.69 11.68 12.05
C PHE A 540 32.56 10.66 10.90
N SER A 541 33.66 9.96 10.58
CA SER A 541 33.74 9.01 9.46
C SER A 541 32.77 7.83 9.57
N ASN A 542 32.31 7.51 10.79
CA ASN A 542 31.36 6.43 11.06
C ASN A 542 29.89 6.85 10.95
N LEU A 543 29.60 8.14 10.76
CA LEU A 543 28.22 8.64 10.68
C LEU A 543 27.62 8.29 9.31
N ARG A 544 26.66 7.36 9.30
CA ARG A 544 25.89 7.01 8.11
C ARG A 544 24.57 7.77 8.11
N LEU A 545 24.44 8.71 7.19
CA LEU A 545 23.18 9.41 6.96
C LEU A 545 22.45 8.80 5.77
N PRO A 546 21.11 8.68 5.83
CA PRO A 546 20.31 8.26 4.70
C PRO A 546 20.41 9.27 3.54
N THR A 547 20.20 8.79 2.32
CA THR A 547 20.18 9.65 1.12
C THR A 547 18.89 10.48 1.11
N VAL A 548 17.78 9.86 1.48
CA VAL A 548 16.48 10.51 1.65
C VAL A 548 16.34 11.05 3.08
N ALA A 549 15.78 12.26 3.25
CA ALA A 549 15.60 12.92 4.55
C ALA A 549 16.89 13.13 5.38
N ARG A 550 18.04 13.25 4.69
CA ARG A 550 19.38 13.43 5.29
C ARG A 550 19.43 14.52 6.37
N GLY A 551 18.79 15.66 6.11
CA GLY A 551 18.72 16.79 7.05
C GLY A 551 17.97 16.46 8.34
N LYS A 552 16.76 15.89 8.24
CA LYS A 552 15.95 15.49 9.41
C LYS A 552 16.71 14.50 10.30
N GLN A 553 17.37 13.52 9.70
CA GLN A 553 18.12 12.52 10.46
C GLN A 553 19.35 13.13 11.14
N LEU A 554 20.11 13.99 10.44
CA LEU A 554 21.26 14.69 11.01
C LEU A 554 20.85 15.58 12.19
N TRP A 555 19.73 16.29 12.06
CA TRP A 555 19.19 17.13 13.14
C TRP A 555 18.83 16.31 14.38
N ARG A 556 18.22 15.13 14.22
CA ARG A 556 17.93 14.21 15.34
C ARG A 556 19.20 13.68 16.01
N TYR A 557 20.24 13.31 15.25
CA TYR A 557 21.53 12.90 15.83
C TYR A 557 22.17 13.99 16.69
N LEU A 558 21.93 15.25 16.33
CA LEU A 558 22.47 16.42 17.02
C LEU A 558 21.56 16.91 18.15
N GLY A 559 20.35 16.36 18.30
CA GLY A 559 19.33 16.85 19.24
C GLY A 559 18.72 18.21 18.88
N LEU A 560 18.95 18.70 17.65
CA LEU A 560 18.47 20.01 17.17
C LEU A 560 16.97 20.02 16.86
N ASP A 561 16.34 18.86 16.78
CA ASP A 561 14.88 18.70 16.72
C ASP A 561 14.20 19.06 18.05
N THR A 562 14.94 19.04 19.16
CA THR A 562 14.44 19.40 20.49
C THR A 562 14.89 20.80 20.92
N ASP A 563 16.17 21.14 20.74
CA ASP A 563 16.72 22.46 21.04
C ASP A 563 17.72 22.88 19.95
N SER A 564 17.33 23.86 19.15
CA SER A 564 18.15 24.40 18.06
C SER A 564 19.02 25.60 18.49
N ARG A 565 19.06 25.93 19.78
CA ARG A 565 19.86 27.05 20.30
C ARG A 565 21.29 26.63 20.57
N ILE A 566 22.24 27.50 20.23
CA ILE A 566 23.66 27.33 20.49
C ILE A 566 24.23 28.64 21.04
N GLN A 567 25.06 28.56 22.07
CA GLN A 567 25.80 29.71 22.61
C GLN A 567 27.10 29.89 21.84
N ILE A 568 27.36 31.11 21.41
CA ILE A 568 28.65 31.53 20.86
C ILE A 568 29.34 32.36 21.93
N THR A 569 30.55 31.96 22.33
CA THR A 569 31.33 32.57 23.40
C THR A 569 32.68 33.04 22.87
N VAL A 570 33.12 34.20 23.32
CA VAL A 570 34.45 34.76 23.04
C VAL A 570 35.06 35.29 24.34
N TRP A 571 36.39 35.20 24.44
CA TRP A 571 37.13 35.85 25.51
C TRP A 571 37.90 37.05 24.95
N THR A 572 37.75 38.19 25.60
CA THR A 572 38.46 39.43 25.24
C THR A 572 39.92 39.33 25.65
N GLN A 573 40.76 40.29 25.19
CA GLN A 573 42.18 40.31 25.57
C GLN A 573 42.38 40.53 27.08
N GLU A 574 41.39 41.12 27.75
CA GLU A 574 41.34 41.35 29.19
C GLU A 574 40.87 40.11 29.97
N GLY A 575 40.54 39.00 29.29
CA GLY A 575 40.06 37.76 29.90
C GLY A 575 38.56 37.76 30.24
N SER A 576 37.83 38.82 29.88
CA SER A 576 36.37 38.88 30.05
C SER A 576 35.67 37.97 29.05
N GLN A 577 34.67 37.24 29.54
CA GLN A 577 33.84 36.38 28.70
C GLN A 577 32.62 37.16 28.18
N GLU A 578 32.43 37.13 26.86
CA GLU A 578 31.21 37.60 26.20
C GLU A 578 30.51 36.43 25.51
N SER A 579 29.17 36.38 25.53
CA SER A 579 28.41 35.28 24.94
C SER A 579 27.07 35.74 24.40
N GLN A 580 26.62 35.13 23.30
CA GLN A 580 25.30 35.36 22.71
C GLN A 580 24.66 34.03 22.28
N ILE A 581 23.32 34.00 22.20
CA ILE A 581 22.56 32.83 21.78
C ILE A 581 22.21 32.93 20.30
N ALA A 582 22.74 32.02 19.50
CA ALA A 582 22.37 31.84 18.10
C ALA A 582 21.35 30.71 17.93
N SER A 583 20.51 30.82 16.90
CA SER A 583 19.59 29.76 16.47
C SER A 583 20.17 29.04 15.26
N VAL A 584 20.37 27.72 15.38
CA VAL A 584 20.79 26.87 14.26
C VAL A 584 19.65 26.79 13.25
N LYS A 585 19.96 27.15 12.00
CA LYS A 585 19.01 27.18 10.88
C LYS A 585 19.23 26.04 9.89
N ALA A 586 20.45 25.53 9.76
CA ALA A 586 20.75 24.42 8.88
C ALA A 586 22.03 23.68 9.32
N ALA A 587 22.24 22.47 8.79
CA ALA A 587 23.42 21.66 9.04
C ALA A 587 23.98 21.10 7.72
N SER A 588 25.28 20.90 7.62
CA SER A 588 25.92 20.21 6.49
C SER A 588 26.81 19.08 7.00
N PHE A 589 26.93 18.00 6.21
CA PHE A 589 27.84 16.90 6.49
C PHE A 589 28.68 16.61 5.25
N ARG A 590 29.95 17.00 5.27
CA ARG A 590 30.87 16.90 4.13
C ARG A 590 32.24 16.44 4.61
N GLU A 591 32.84 15.49 3.90
CA GLU A 591 34.20 15.00 4.19
C GLU A 591 34.39 14.49 5.64
N GLY A 592 33.32 13.94 6.24
CA GLY A 592 33.35 13.49 7.64
C GLY A 592 33.23 14.61 8.68
N MET A 593 33.05 15.87 8.27
CA MET A 593 32.87 17.02 9.15
C MET A 593 31.42 17.49 9.15
N ILE A 594 30.93 17.87 10.33
CA ILE A 594 29.62 18.49 10.50
C ILE A 594 29.81 19.99 10.66
N HIS A 595 29.08 20.76 9.85
CA HIS A 595 29.01 22.22 9.97
C HIS A 595 27.58 22.61 10.31
N LEU A 596 27.39 23.58 11.21
CA LEU A 596 26.09 24.16 11.51
C LEU A 596 26.09 25.62 11.07
N LEU A 597 24.96 26.05 10.53
CA LEU A 597 24.72 27.44 10.19
C LEU A 597 23.77 28.01 11.23
N ALA A 598 24.22 29.00 11.98
CA ALA A 598 23.44 29.63 13.05
C ALA A 598 23.34 31.14 12.85
N ALA A 599 22.20 31.73 13.18
CA ALA A 599 21.96 33.17 13.15
C ALA A 599 21.89 33.73 14.56
N GLY A 600 22.62 34.80 14.85
CA GLY A 600 22.64 35.47 16.15
C GLY A 600 23.28 36.86 16.07
N GLU A 601 23.31 37.60 17.18
CA GLU A 601 23.89 38.94 17.25
C GLU A 601 25.42 38.90 17.06
N ALA A 602 25.98 39.99 16.51
CA ALA A 602 27.41 40.08 16.25
C ALA A 602 28.22 40.30 17.54
N LEU A 603 29.06 39.31 17.88
CA LEU A 603 30.14 39.48 18.87
C LEU A 603 31.32 40.26 18.27
N PRO A 604 32.10 41.00 19.10
CA PRO A 604 33.23 41.78 18.64
C PRO A 604 34.24 40.91 17.86
N ALA A 605 34.47 41.29 16.60
CA ALA A 605 35.46 40.63 15.76
C ALA A 605 36.86 40.91 16.32
N ALA A 606 37.64 39.86 16.47
CA ALA A 606 38.95 39.96 17.05
C ALA A 606 39.87 40.96 16.33
N GLY A 607 40.59 41.77 17.11
CA GLY A 607 41.55 42.74 16.60
C GLY A 607 42.70 42.10 15.80
N LYS A 608 43.31 42.90 14.91
CA LYS A 608 44.35 42.47 13.95
C LYS A 608 45.61 41.83 14.56
N THR A 609 45.80 41.90 15.88
CA THR A 609 47.02 41.46 16.56
C THR A 609 46.90 40.11 17.27
N GLN A 610 45.70 39.60 17.53
CA GLN A 610 45.48 38.20 17.93
C GLN A 610 43.98 37.85 17.80
N PRO A 611 43.60 36.83 16.99
CA PRO A 611 42.19 36.52 16.82
C PRO A 611 41.62 35.84 18.07
N SER A 612 40.84 36.56 18.89
CA SER A 612 39.86 35.96 19.82
C SER A 612 38.97 34.99 19.04
N ARG A 613 39.06 33.70 19.39
CA ARG A 613 38.33 32.63 18.71
C ARG A 613 36.96 32.48 19.33
N LEU A 614 35.97 32.22 18.48
CA LEU A 614 34.61 31.97 18.94
C LEU A 614 34.45 30.48 19.22
N LEU A 615 34.05 30.15 20.43
CA LEU A 615 33.64 28.80 20.81
C LEU A 615 32.12 28.70 20.66
N ALA A 616 31.63 27.65 20.02
CA ALA A 616 30.21 27.32 19.98
C ALA A 616 29.93 26.12 20.88
N HIS A 617 28.92 26.23 21.73
CA HIS A 617 28.49 25.14 22.59
C HIS A 617 27.00 25.25 22.92
N THR A 618 26.37 24.13 23.21
CA THR A 618 25.00 24.09 23.73
C THR A 618 25.03 24.08 25.26
N GLU A 619 24.01 24.64 25.91
CA GLU A 619 23.94 24.74 27.38
C GLU A 619 24.05 23.38 28.11
N ALA A 620 23.57 22.30 27.49
CA ALA A 620 23.66 20.95 28.07
C ALA A 620 25.00 20.25 27.80
N ALA A 621 25.85 20.81 26.92
CA ALA A 621 27.18 20.29 26.62
C ALA A 621 28.25 20.88 27.52
N LEU A 622 28.13 22.16 27.86
CA LEU A 622 29.17 22.89 28.56
C LEU A 622 28.55 23.92 29.50
N ARG A 623 28.91 23.84 30.78
CA ARG A 623 28.53 24.79 31.81
C ARG A 623 29.76 25.37 32.48
N TRP A 624 29.93 26.68 32.41
CA TRP A 624 31.06 27.36 33.03
C TRP A 624 31.01 27.24 34.56
N ARG A 625 32.16 26.90 35.15
CA ARG A 625 32.38 26.92 36.59
C ARG A 625 33.21 28.15 36.91
N ASP A 626 32.65 29.08 37.67
CA ASP A 626 33.37 30.23 38.20
C ASP A 626 33.53 30.06 39.73
N PRO A 627 34.59 29.38 40.20
CA PRO A 627 34.82 29.22 41.62
C PRO A 627 35.16 30.56 42.27
N ASN A 628 34.66 30.77 43.49
CA ASN A 628 34.96 31.97 44.28
C ASN A 628 36.48 32.12 44.46
N SER A 629 37.01 33.31 44.15
CA SER A 629 38.40 33.65 44.44
C SER A 629 38.58 34.10 45.89
N THR A 630 39.67 33.68 46.52
CA THR A 630 40.17 34.16 47.82
C THR A 630 41.63 34.53 47.66
N SER A 631 42.24 35.17 48.67
CA SER A 631 43.67 35.45 48.65
C SER A 631 44.50 34.30 49.24
N LEU A 632 45.77 34.17 48.85
CA LEU A 632 46.67 33.19 49.49
C LEU A 632 46.74 33.39 51.00
N TRP A 633 46.69 34.64 51.48
CA TRP A 633 46.64 34.94 52.91
C TRP A 633 45.40 34.35 53.60
N GLU A 634 44.21 34.61 53.06
CA GLU A 634 42.96 34.09 53.60
C GLU A 634 42.92 32.55 53.56
N LEU A 635 43.43 31.95 52.47
CA LEU A 635 43.54 30.51 52.35
C LEU A 635 44.50 29.93 53.39
N ASN A 636 45.63 30.60 53.67
CA ASN A 636 46.59 30.19 54.69
C ASN A 636 45.98 30.19 56.10
N GLN A 637 45.12 31.16 56.42
CA GLN A 637 44.43 31.19 57.72
C GLN A 637 43.47 30.01 57.90
N ARG A 638 42.87 29.52 56.80
CA ARG A 638 41.91 28.39 56.82
C ARG A 638 42.60 27.05 56.72
N GLN A 639 43.63 26.94 55.89
CA GLN A 639 44.33 25.70 55.53
C GLN A 639 45.85 25.92 55.49
N PRO A 640 46.49 26.15 56.64
CA PRO A 640 47.92 26.52 56.71
C PRO A 640 48.83 25.39 56.20
N GLN A 641 48.44 24.13 56.41
CA GLN A 641 49.21 22.98 55.93
C GLN A 641 49.27 22.92 54.40
N TRP A 642 48.16 23.22 53.72
CA TRP A 642 48.09 23.22 52.26
C TRP A 642 49.02 24.27 51.66
N ILE A 643 48.93 25.50 52.18
CA ILE A 643 49.79 26.60 51.74
C ILE A 643 51.27 26.31 52.01
N SER A 644 51.61 25.72 53.17
CA SER A 644 52.98 25.34 53.49
C SER A 644 53.58 24.32 52.49
N ALA A 645 52.74 23.53 51.82
CA ALA A 645 53.15 22.59 50.78
C ALA A 645 53.25 23.26 49.39
N ILE A 646 52.37 24.21 49.07
CA ILE A 646 52.35 24.92 47.77
C ILE A 646 53.56 25.85 47.61
N ILE A 647 53.89 26.67 48.62
CA ILE A 647 54.87 27.75 48.49
C ILE A 647 56.26 27.28 48.01
N PRO A 648 56.85 26.20 48.57
CA PRO A 648 58.14 25.71 48.09
C PRO A 648 58.13 25.25 46.62
N VAL A 649 57.02 24.64 46.18
CA VAL A 649 56.86 24.14 44.80
C VAL A 649 56.66 25.31 43.85
N LEU A 650 55.80 26.27 44.21
CA LEU A 650 55.60 27.51 43.47
C LEU A 650 56.93 28.26 43.25
N ARG A 651 57.72 28.46 44.32
CA ARG A 651 59.02 29.14 44.21
C ARG A 651 59.96 28.40 43.26
N ARG A 652 60.05 27.07 43.38
CA ARG A 652 60.90 26.25 42.51
C ARG A 652 60.47 26.36 41.05
N GLU A 653 59.17 26.36 40.78
CA GLU A 653 58.62 26.48 39.43
C GLU A 653 58.91 27.84 38.80
N LEU A 654 58.76 28.93 39.56
CA LEU A 654 59.09 30.28 39.10
C LEU A 654 60.60 30.45 38.85
N VAL A 655 61.45 29.92 39.72
CA VAL A 655 62.91 29.93 39.51
C VAL A 655 63.30 29.11 38.27
N ASN A 656 62.78 27.89 38.15
CA ASN A 656 63.09 27.00 37.02
C ASN A 656 62.62 27.54 35.67
N SER A 657 61.58 28.37 35.66
CA SER A 657 61.07 29.05 34.46
C SER A 657 61.75 30.39 34.18
N GLY A 658 62.75 30.79 34.99
CA GLY A 658 63.47 32.05 34.84
C GLY A 658 62.65 33.29 35.23
N ARG A 659 61.64 33.12 36.08
CA ARG A 659 60.66 34.14 36.51
C ARG A 659 60.75 34.47 38.00
N GLU A 660 61.94 34.31 38.58
CA GLU A 660 62.19 34.59 40.00
C GLU A 660 61.86 36.04 40.40
N ALA A 661 62.01 36.99 39.46
CA ALA A 661 61.70 38.41 39.65
C ALA A 661 60.20 38.72 39.85
N ILE A 662 59.30 37.73 39.66
CA ILE A 662 57.86 37.88 39.92
C ILE A 662 57.55 37.94 41.42
N ILE A 663 58.39 37.34 42.27
CA ILE A 663 58.25 37.44 43.72
C ILE A 663 58.90 38.76 44.16
N PRO A 664 58.14 39.76 44.64
CA PRO A 664 58.72 41.00 45.10
C PRO A 664 59.55 40.71 46.36
N VAL A 665 60.86 40.83 46.27
CA VAL A 665 61.75 40.69 47.44
C VAL A 665 61.76 42.04 48.16
N SER A 666 61.18 42.10 49.36
CA SER A 666 61.33 43.27 50.24
C SER A 666 62.77 43.30 50.79
N GLU A 667 63.39 44.47 50.93
CA GLU A 667 64.78 44.60 51.42
C GLU A 667 64.98 44.01 52.85
N GLU A 668 63.91 43.79 53.62
CA GLU A 668 63.92 43.11 54.93
C GLU A 668 63.89 41.57 54.84
N SER A 669 63.65 40.99 53.65
CA SER A 669 63.46 39.56 53.44
C SER A 669 64.72 38.77 53.03
N GLU A 670 65.85 39.45 52.75
CA GLU A 670 67.12 38.78 52.43
C GLU A 670 67.70 38.02 53.65
N GLU A 671 67.41 38.46 54.88
CA GLU A 671 67.92 37.83 56.12
C GLU A 671 67.01 36.73 56.69
N ASN A 672 65.75 36.62 56.26
CA ASN A 672 64.80 35.61 56.73
C ASN A 672 64.22 34.77 55.58
N SER A 673 64.94 33.71 55.17
CA SER A 673 64.44 32.62 54.31
C SER A 673 63.37 31.74 54.99
N ASN A 674 62.49 32.31 55.83
CA ASN A 674 61.38 31.59 56.45
C ASN A 674 60.12 31.66 55.55
N LEU A 675 59.24 30.67 55.64
CA LEU A 675 58.01 30.59 54.84
C LEU A 675 57.06 31.80 55.05
N GLN A 676 57.22 32.54 56.14
CA GLN A 676 56.30 33.61 56.52
C GLN A 676 56.57 34.91 55.77
N GLY A 677 57.83 35.28 55.55
CA GLY A 677 58.18 36.44 54.71
C GLY A 677 57.70 36.29 53.27
N ILE A 678 57.88 35.10 52.69
CA ILE A 678 57.39 34.79 51.32
C ILE A 678 55.85 34.87 51.25
N LEU A 679 55.15 34.48 52.31
CA LEU A 679 53.69 34.56 52.35
C LEU A 679 53.16 35.99 52.45
N GLU A 680 53.91 36.89 53.09
CA GLU A 680 53.56 38.31 53.15
C GLU A 680 53.68 38.96 51.76
N ASP A 681 54.74 38.63 51.01
CA ASP A 681 54.95 39.12 49.65
C ASP A 681 53.89 38.60 48.65
N LEU A 682 53.35 37.40 48.90
CA LEU A 682 52.35 36.74 48.05
C LEU A 682 50.92 36.89 48.56
N ALA A 683 50.70 37.61 49.67
CA ALA A 683 49.44 37.61 50.43
C ALA A 683 48.20 37.90 49.59
N ASN A 684 48.32 38.82 48.61
CA ASN A 684 47.23 39.30 47.77
C ASN A 684 47.02 38.48 46.48
N TRP A 685 47.80 37.42 46.24
CA TRP A 685 47.63 36.61 45.05
C TRP A 685 46.32 35.84 45.10
N SER A 686 45.57 35.89 43.99
CA SER A 686 44.24 35.29 43.88
C SER A 686 44.36 33.79 43.65
N VAL A 687 43.74 33.01 44.54
CA VAL A 687 43.63 31.56 44.46
C VAL A 687 42.16 31.15 44.42
N ARG A 688 41.83 30.17 43.58
CA ARG A 688 40.49 29.63 43.43
C ARG A 688 40.49 28.14 43.80
N PRO A 689 40.01 27.77 45.01
CA PRO A 689 39.87 26.38 45.40
C PRO A 689 38.71 25.70 44.65
N ILE A 690 38.98 24.61 43.94
CA ILE A 690 37.97 23.86 43.17
C ILE A 690 38.40 22.41 42.98
N ASP A 691 37.47 21.45 43.13
CA ASP A 691 37.73 20.03 42.83
C ASP A 691 37.71 19.79 41.31
N LEU A 692 38.90 19.50 40.77
CA LEU A 692 39.23 19.21 39.38
C LEU A 692 39.60 17.73 39.18
N THR A 693 40.00 17.02 40.25
CA THR A 693 40.46 15.63 40.17
C THR A 693 39.36 14.60 40.49
N GLY A 694 38.25 15.04 41.08
CA GLY A 694 37.11 14.21 41.46
C GLY A 694 37.30 13.44 42.77
N ASN A 695 38.30 13.81 43.56
CA ASN A 695 38.61 13.18 44.84
C ASN A 695 37.87 13.84 46.03
N ASN A 696 36.98 14.81 45.77
CA ASN A 696 36.29 15.65 46.76
C ASN A 696 37.23 16.52 47.61
N GLN A 697 38.48 16.75 47.17
CA GLN A 697 39.40 17.73 47.73
C GLN A 697 39.60 18.85 46.71
N PRO A 698 39.75 20.11 47.13
CA PRO A 698 39.96 21.21 46.20
C PRO A 698 41.42 21.26 45.74
N GLU A 699 41.62 21.50 44.45
CA GLU A 699 42.87 21.99 43.90
C GLU A 699 42.93 23.53 43.98
N ALA A 700 44.14 24.08 44.16
CA ALA A 700 44.39 25.50 44.20
C ALA A 700 44.75 25.99 42.80
N VAL A 701 43.81 26.67 42.15
CA VAL A 701 44.06 27.34 40.87
C VAL A 701 44.57 28.75 41.14
N LEU A 702 45.85 28.99 40.87
CA LEU A 702 46.55 30.24 41.09
C LEU A 702 46.77 30.95 39.74
N THR A 703 46.30 32.20 39.63
CA THR A 703 46.51 33.02 38.43
C THR A 703 47.44 34.19 38.73
N ILE A 704 48.55 34.25 38.00
CA ILE A 704 49.60 35.26 38.14
C ILE A 704 49.56 36.17 36.91
N TYR A 705 49.57 37.49 37.11
CA TYR A 705 49.56 38.45 36.00
C TYR A 705 50.98 38.94 35.70
N GLU A 706 51.50 38.65 34.51
CA GLU A 706 52.79 39.12 34.01
C GLU A 706 52.55 40.05 32.81
N ASP A 707 52.94 41.32 32.89
CA ASP A 707 52.76 42.31 31.81
C ASP A 707 51.35 42.33 31.20
N ARG A 708 50.32 42.17 32.06
CA ARG A 708 48.88 42.04 31.71
C ARG A 708 48.47 40.72 31.06
N LYS A 709 49.35 39.72 30.98
CA LYS A 709 49.02 38.36 30.55
C LYS A 709 48.85 37.45 31.78
N PRO A 710 47.66 36.91 32.03
CA PRO A 710 47.48 35.93 33.10
C PRO A 710 48.16 34.61 32.72
N ARG A 711 48.84 34.00 33.69
CA ARG A 711 49.34 32.62 33.63
C ARG A 711 48.82 31.82 34.81
N THR A 712 48.40 30.59 34.57
CA THR A 712 47.81 29.73 35.59
C THR A 712 48.72 28.58 36.01
N LEU A 713 48.69 28.30 37.31
CA LEU A 713 49.26 27.13 37.98
C LEU A 713 48.14 26.42 38.75
N ILE A 714 48.14 25.09 38.78
CA ILE A 714 47.17 24.30 39.55
C ILE A 714 47.93 23.37 40.48
N PHE A 715 47.63 23.43 41.78
CA PHE A 715 48.22 22.57 42.79
C PHE A 715 47.19 21.63 43.41
N ALA A 716 47.59 20.38 43.65
CA ALA A 716 46.84 19.41 44.44
C ALA A 716 46.67 19.89 45.90
N ASP A 717 45.74 19.27 46.63
CA ASP A 717 45.58 19.42 48.08
C ASP A 717 46.84 19.04 48.87
N THR A 718 47.70 18.19 48.29
CA THR A 718 49.02 17.82 48.82
C THR A 718 50.14 18.82 48.51
N GLY A 719 49.88 19.84 47.69
CA GLY A 719 50.86 20.81 47.21
C GLY A 719 51.63 20.39 45.95
N GLU A 720 51.33 19.22 45.39
CA GLU A 720 51.89 18.77 44.10
C GLU A 720 51.43 19.68 42.95
N LEU A 721 52.33 20.01 42.02
CA LEU A 721 52.01 20.81 40.84
C LEU A 721 51.39 19.95 39.74
N LEU A 722 50.12 20.20 39.42
CA LEU A 722 49.33 19.41 38.45
C LEU A 722 49.29 20.04 37.05
N TYR A 723 49.43 21.36 36.95
CA TYR A 723 49.40 22.10 35.68
C TYR A 723 50.20 23.40 35.82
N SER A 724 50.98 23.75 34.79
CA SER A 724 51.80 24.97 34.78
C SER A 724 51.96 25.57 33.40
N GLU A 725 51.49 26.81 33.24
CA GLU A 725 51.75 27.65 32.06
C GLU A 725 53.14 28.31 32.06
N PHE A 726 53.98 28.01 33.06
CA PHE A 726 55.37 28.47 33.10
C PHE A 726 56.34 27.43 32.54
N SER A 727 55.99 26.14 32.62
CA SER A 727 56.82 25.04 32.13
C SER A 727 56.06 24.10 31.18
N GLN A 728 55.34 23.12 31.72
CA GLN A 728 54.76 21.98 30.99
C GLN A 728 53.79 22.41 29.88
N ASP A 729 53.02 23.47 30.13
CA ASP A 729 51.97 23.98 29.25
C ASP A 729 52.25 25.41 28.76
N ALA A 730 53.53 25.81 28.69
CA ALA A 730 53.96 27.19 28.43
C ALA A 730 53.47 27.82 27.11
N SER A 731 53.09 27.00 26.12
CA SER A 731 52.52 27.42 24.84
C SER A 731 51.00 27.54 24.83
N THR A 732 50.35 27.27 25.95
CA THR A 732 48.90 27.27 26.08
C THR A 732 48.43 28.21 27.19
N SER A 733 47.13 28.48 27.25
CA SER A 733 46.55 29.31 28.30
C SER A 733 45.17 28.79 28.71
N LEU A 734 44.99 28.59 30.01
CA LEU A 734 43.73 28.23 30.63
C LEU A 734 42.80 29.43 30.53
N THR A 735 41.71 29.22 29.80
CA THR A 735 40.72 30.26 29.52
C THR A 735 39.53 30.16 30.48
N ALA A 736 39.11 28.94 30.81
CA ALA A 736 37.98 28.69 31.70
C ALA A 736 38.00 27.27 32.26
N ILE A 737 37.17 27.02 33.28
CA ILE A 737 36.88 25.69 33.82
C ILE A 737 35.41 25.37 33.50
N ALA A 738 35.14 24.18 33.01
CA ALA A 738 33.82 23.80 32.53
C ALA A 738 33.37 22.43 33.02
N ASP A 739 32.09 22.31 33.37
CA ASP A 739 31.41 21.04 33.59
C ASP A 739 30.76 20.57 32.29
N LEU A 740 31.03 19.32 31.89
CA LEU A 740 30.52 18.74 30.64
C LEU A 740 29.18 18.00 30.81
N GLY A 741 28.57 18.07 32.00
CA GLY A 741 27.24 17.53 32.27
C GLY A 741 27.16 15.99 32.17
N ASP A 742 28.29 15.31 32.37
CA ASP A 742 28.43 13.85 32.35
C ASP A 742 28.72 13.24 33.73
N GLY A 743 28.70 14.07 34.78
CA GLY A 743 28.93 13.66 36.17
C GLY A 743 30.39 13.34 36.50
N LYS A 744 31.33 13.64 35.59
CA LYS A 744 32.78 13.51 35.79
C LYS A 744 33.39 14.82 36.28
N PRO A 745 34.68 14.83 36.70
CA PRO A 745 35.34 16.05 37.12
C PRO A 745 35.31 17.15 36.05
N PRO A 746 35.38 18.44 36.45
CA PRO A 746 35.46 19.54 35.52
C PRO A 746 36.63 19.41 34.53
N ALA A 747 36.45 19.98 33.35
CA ALA A 747 37.47 20.08 32.32
C ALA A 747 38.07 21.49 32.28
N LEU A 748 39.35 21.55 31.94
CA LEU A 748 40.09 22.78 31.68
C LEU A 748 39.92 23.15 30.20
N LEU A 749 39.41 24.35 29.93
CA LEU A 749 39.40 24.90 28.58
C LEU A 749 40.74 25.59 28.30
N ILE A 750 41.53 24.96 27.45
CA ILE A 750 42.88 25.39 27.09
C ILE A 750 42.85 26.02 25.69
N ASN A 751 43.37 27.24 25.58
CA ASN A 751 43.59 27.92 24.32
C ASN A 751 45.03 27.66 23.84
N ASP A 752 45.17 27.06 22.66
CA ASP A 752 46.46 26.81 22.00
C ASP A 752 46.69 27.74 20.78
N LEU A 753 47.83 27.62 20.10
CA LEU A 753 48.17 28.47 18.95
C LEU A 753 47.18 28.37 17.76
N SER A 754 46.36 27.32 17.69
CA SER A 754 45.47 26.97 16.56
C SER A 754 44.02 26.64 16.92
N THR A 755 43.72 26.14 18.13
CA THR A 755 42.41 25.64 18.55
C THR A 755 42.11 25.86 20.04
N TYR A 756 40.87 25.61 20.46
CA TYR A 756 40.52 25.33 21.84
C TYR A 756 40.55 23.81 22.07
N SER A 757 41.06 23.39 23.23
CA SER A 757 41.00 22.00 23.69
C SER A 757 40.41 21.93 25.09
N LEU A 758 39.74 20.82 25.39
CA LEU A 758 39.23 20.52 26.73
C LEU A 758 40.09 19.39 27.29
N LYS A 759 40.85 19.68 28.35
CA LYS A 759 41.62 18.66 29.09
C LYS A 759 40.88 18.26 30.36
N ARG A 760 40.87 16.98 30.70
CA ARG A 760 40.27 16.50 31.95
C ARG A 760 41.29 15.69 32.74
N TRP A 761 41.12 15.66 34.06
CA TRP A 761 41.95 14.84 34.91
C TRP A 761 41.83 13.35 34.54
N SER A 762 42.98 12.73 34.25
CA SER A 762 43.13 11.30 34.01
C SER A 762 43.62 10.63 35.29
N VAL A 763 42.80 9.77 35.87
CA VAL A 763 43.17 9.01 37.09
C VAL A 763 44.33 8.06 36.80
N ASP A 764 44.37 7.47 35.60
CA ASP A 764 45.44 6.55 35.21
C ASP A 764 46.74 7.30 34.90
N GLY A 765 46.65 8.46 34.24
CA GLY A 765 47.79 9.28 33.86
C GLY A 765 48.28 10.26 34.94
N GLN A 766 47.49 10.47 35.99
CA GLN A 766 47.71 11.47 37.05
C GLN A 766 48.05 12.86 36.48
N ARG A 767 47.33 13.28 35.43
CA ARG A 767 47.53 14.55 34.72
C ARG A 767 46.28 14.99 33.97
N PHE A 768 46.25 16.25 33.54
CA PHE A 768 45.24 16.75 32.61
C PHE A 768 45.62 16.38 31.17
N GLU A 769 44.73 15.65 30.47
CA GLU A 769 44.91 15.25 29.06
C GLU A 769 43.63 15.34 28.23
#